data_AF-A0A7Y0WEZ8-F1
#
_entry.id   AF-A0A7Y0WEZ8-F1
#
_cell.length_a   1.000
_cell.length_b   1.000
_cell.length_c   1.000
_cell.angle_alpha   90.00
_cell.angle_beta   90.00
_cell.angle_gamma   90.00
#
_symmetry.space_group_name_H-M   'P 1'
#
loop_
_entity.id
_entity.type
_entity.pdbx_description
1 polymer ?
#
loop_
_entity_poly.entity_id
_entity_poly.type
_entity_poly.pdbx_seq_one_letter_code
_entity_poly.pdbx_strand_id
1 'polypeptide(L)'
;MKKTHARFFLLLPGLLALSSTVQGDDSPLTLAPTVVSGSRSASPTFDLPYSVDGINREQISDGQLGINASEALSRVPGLVVQNRQNYAQDLQISSRGFGARSAFGVRGIKLIADGIPASTPDGQGQAATFNLDTAERIEVLRGPAATLYGSNAGGVIQMFSRDGEGPPRIGAETLVGSDGLNKNHLSAEGAVNGAGFVLDASRMDTNGYRDHSSARRDQTFAKLNVEPDDDSKLALIYSSLEQNGTQDPLGQTWAAYKADPRSVSANALNYNTRKSIDHQQLGMNYERYFGGATLQVNAYTGRRSVIQYLSIPKGTPANERGGGVVQFDRKFYGGSVRWLQPIESAPGELTIITGLDFDQSEDSRHGYQNYSGNTLGVKGQLRRDEIDTARSLDPYIQANWALDRWTLQAGVRHSTMQMDVDDQFLSNGDASGNKTYQKNTPSMSVMYAFTPDLHAYISAGKGFETPTQAELAYAPGNAEGFNFGLKPSESTQYEMGVKAQLNNTRINAAIFQITTEDELVVQQSIGGRTSYQNAGRTLRRGFELGVESQLSDHWSTSLAYTRLHATYDSDFTSGANTIDKGNYLPGVPQTTLFAELNWKPRDWVSTAIEGMYRSKVYVEDTNQQHAAPAYSVFNWRARFEQKVEHWTFHQTLRLDNLLDRQYVGSVIVGDGNNRYYEAAPGRSWYAGAGAQYQF
;
A
#
# COMPACT_ATOMS: atom_id res chain seq x y z
N MET A 1 11.36 11.76 57.17
CA MET A 1 11.05 13.03 56.47
C MET A 1 11.02 12.75 54.97
N LYS A 2 9.86 12.31 54.48
CA LYS A 2 8.95 13.00 53.54
C LYS A 2 9.54 13.24 52.13
N LYS A 3 9.16 12.31 51.24
CA LYS A 3 9.13 12.39 49.77
C LYS A 3 8.05 13.40 49.33
N THR A 4 8.26 14.06 48.19
CA THR A 4 7.18 14.74 47.46
C THR A 4 7.26 14.39 45.98
N HIS A 5 6.18 13.82 45.48
CA HIS A 5 5.88 13.56 44.07
C HIS A 5 5.21 14.80 43.46
N ALA A 6 5.46 15.10 42.19
CA ALA A 6 4.61 15.98 41.40
C ALA A 6 3.88 15.14 40.34
N ARG A 7 2.57 15.01 40.51
CA ARG A 7 1.63 14.44 39.53
C ARG A 7 1.07 15.61 38.71
N PHE A 8 1.11 15.51 37.38
CA PHE A 8 0.38 16.40 36.48
C PHE A 8 -1.08 15.92 36.40
N PHE A 9 -2.01 16.78 36.83
CA PHE A 9 -3.45 16.61 36.65
C PHE A 9 -3.86 17.20 35.30
N LEU A 10 -4.61 16.42 34.51
CA LEU A 10 -5.38 16.90 33.37
C LEU A 10 -6.64 17.61 33.89
N LEU A 11 -6.81 18.88 33.50
CA LEU A 11 -8.01 19.67 33.74
C LEU A 11 -8.87 19.66 32.48
N LEU A 12 -10.03 19.02 32.57
CA LEU A 12 -11.19 19.21 31.68
C LEU A 12 -11.95 20.46 32.15
N PRO A 13 -12.37 21.35 31.24
CA PRO A 13 -13.67 22.00 31.33
C PRO A 13 -14.54 21.47 30.17
N GLY A 14 -15.77 21.00 30.35
CA GLY A 14 -16.84 21.64 31.11
C GLY A 14 -17.61 22.59 30.19
N LEU A 15 -18.29 22.08 29.17
CA LEU A 15 -19.27 22.85 28.38
C LEU A 15 -20.68 22.37 28.72
N LEU A 16 -21.38 23.25 29.45
CA LEU A 16 -22.80 23.16 29.77
C LEU A 16 -23.66 23.60 28.59
N ALA A 17 -24.83 22.97 28.51
CA ALA A 17 -25.85 23.04 27.48
C ALA A 17 -26.39 24.45 27.20
N LEU A 18 -26.61 24.73 25.92
CA LEU A 18 -27.66 25.63 25.44
C LEU A 18 -28.52 24.83 24.46
N SER A 19 -29.70 24.42 24.93
CA SER A 19 -30.71 23.78 24.11
C SER A 19 -31.42 24.84 23.27
N SER A 20 -31.20 24.82 21.95
CA SER A 20 -32.11 25.41 20.98
C SER A 20 -32.80 24.28 20.23
N THR A 21 -34.09 24.08 20.50
CA THR A 21 -34.95 23.18 19.75
C THR A 21 -35.19 23.77 18.36
N VAL A 22 -34.46 23.27 17.37
CA VAL A 22 -34.83 23.37 15.96
C VAL A 22 -35.35 22.00 15.58
N GLN A 23 -36.66 21.90 15.31
CA GLN A 23 -37.24 20.74 14.63
C GLN A 23 -36.70 20.75 13.19
N GLY A 24 -35.63 19.99 12.95
CA GLY A 24 -35.23 19.55 11.63
C GLY A 24 -35.91 18.22 11.31
N ASP A 25 -36.19 17.98 10.03
CA ASP A 25 -36.72 16.70 9.54
C ASP A 25 -35.91 15.53 10.09
N ASP A 26 -36.58 14.68 10.87
CA ASP A 26 -36.00 13.57 11.64
C ASP A 26 -35.77 12.36 10.72
N SER A 27 -35.07 12.57 9.61
CA SER A 27 -34.49 11.47 8.84
C SER A 27 -33.20 11.05 9.56
N PRO A 28 -33.09 9.81 10.07
CA PRO A 28 -31.92 9.41 10.83
C PRO A 28 -30.67 9.49 9.93
N LEU A 29 -29.64 10.17 10.42
CA LEU A 29 -28.31 10.31 9.82
C LEU A 29 -27.57 8.95 9.81
N THR A 30 -28.01 8.01 8.99
CA THR A 30 -27.40 6.68 8.93
C THR A 30 -26.16 6.69 8.04
N LEU A 31 -25.05 6.18 8.55
CA LEU A 31 -23.86 5.90 7.74
C LEU A 31 -24.20 4.75 6.79
N ALA A 32 -24.14 4.99 5.48
CA ALA A 32 -24.38 3.97 4.48
C ALA A 32 -23.44 2.76 4.70
N PRO A 33 -23.91 1.51 4.51
CA PRO A 33 -23.06 0.35 4.59
C PRO A 33 -21.98 0.43 3.52
N THR A 34 -20.71 0.30 3.93
CA THR A 34 -19.61 0.23 2.97
C THR A 34 -19.58 -1.19 2.43
N VAL A 35 -19.88 -1.39 1.14
CA VAL A 35 -19.79 -2.71 0.50
C VAL A 35 -18.39 -2.91 -0.07
N VAL A 36 -17.81 -4.06 0.21
CA VAL A 36 -16.50 -4.46 -0.31
C VAL A 36 -16.63 -5.71 -1.16
N SER A 37 -15.77 -5.79 -2.18
CA SER A 37 -15.74 -6.89 -3.15
C SER A 37 -14.44 -7.69 -3.07
N GLY A 38 -13.45 -7.16 -2.36
CA GLY A 38 -12.17 -7.79 -2.06
C GLY A 38 -12.26 -9.05 -1.22
N SER A 39 -13.41 -9.31 -0.59
CA SER A 39 -13.76 -10.59 0.02
C SER A 39 -14.06 -11.70 -1.01
N ARG A 40 -13.89 -11.41 -2.31
CA ARG A 40 -14.24 -12.24 -3.48
C ARG A 40 -15.75 -12.46 -3.67
N SER A 41 -16.57 -11.91 -2.79
CA SER A 41 -18.02 -11.79 -2.84
C SER A 41 -18.40 -10.40 -2.34
N ALA A 42 -19.32 -9.70 -3.01
CA ALA A 42 -19.77 -8.39 -2.56
C ALA A 42 -20.50 -8.53 -1.22
N SER A 43 -20.05 -7.82 -0.19
CA SER A 43 -20.65 -7.88 1.15
C SER A 43 -20.42 -6.57 1.92
N PRO A 44 -21.37 -6.14 2.77
CA PRO A 44 -21.13 -5.04 3.68
C PRO A 44 -19.92 -5.34 4.59
N THR A 45 -19.05 -4.36 4.82
CA THR A 45 -17.90 -4.50 5.73
C THR A 45 -18.33 -4.91 7.13
N PHE A 46 -19.53 -4.53 7.54
CA PHE A 46 -20.11 -4.85 8.84
C PHE A 46 -20.40 -6.36 9.02
N ASP A 47 -20.62 -7.07 7.91
CA ASP A 47 -21.04 -8.48 7.90
C ASP A 47 -19.88 -9.45 7.62
N LEU A 48 -18.66 -8.94 7.48
CA LEU A 48 -17.48 -9.76 7.26
C LEU A 48 -16.81 -10.15 8.59
N PRO A 49 -16.46 -11.43 8.81
CA PRO A 49 -15.91 -11.93 10.08
C PRO A 49 -14.40 -11.65 10.23
N TYR A 50 -13.92 -10.49 9.78
CA TYR A 50 -12.52 -10.03 9.87
C TYR A 50 -12.40 -8.52 9.69
N SER A 51 -11.21 -7.99 9.97
CA SER A 51 -10.84 -6.59 9.79
C SER A 51 -10.78 -6.21 8.32
N VAL A 52 -11.70 -5.34 7.90
CA VAL A 52 -11.76 -4.79 6.55
C VAL A 52 -12.28 -3.35 6.61
N ASP A 53 -11.67 -2.46 5.85
CA ASP A 53 -12.10 -1.08 5.70
C ASP A 53 -12.25 -0.75 4.21
N GLY A 54 -13.28 0.05 3.90
CA GLY A 54 -13.44 0.66 2.58
C GLY A 54 -13.35 2.17 2.72
N ILE A 55 -12.51 2.77 1.89
CA ILE A 55 -12.34 4.21 1.76
C ILE A 55 -13.09 4.64 0.51
N ASN A 56 -14.06 5.54 0.63
CA ASN A 56 -14.86 6.01 -0.49
C ASN A 56 -14.22 7.19 -1.25
N ARG A 57 -14.84 7.58 -2.35
CA ARG A 57 -14.39 8.65 -3.23
C ARG A 57 -14.20 9.98 -2.51
N GLU A 58 -15.14 10.34 -1.63
CA GLU A 58 -15.07 11.59 -0.87
C GLU A 58 -13.82 11.60 0.01
N GLN A 59 -13.54 10.50 0.72
CA GLN A 59 -12.36 10.37 1.57
C GLN A 59 -11.04 10.35 0.76
N ILE A 60 -11.06 9.93 -0.51
CA ILE A 60 -9.90 9.89 -1.41
C ILE A 60 -9.60 11.26 -2.03
N SER A 61 -10.64 12.04 -2.38
CA SER A 61 -10.50 13.22 -3.25
C SER A 61 -10.85 14.57 -2.62
N ASP A 62 -11.59 14.60 -1.50
CA ASP A 62 -12.04 15.85 -0.88
C ASP A 62 -10.88 16.63 -0.24
N GLY A 63 -10.33 17.59 -0.99
CA GLY A 63 -9.21 18.44 -0.58
C GLY A 63 -7.86 17.71 -0.48
N GLN A 64 -7.72 16.58 -1.18
CA GLN A 64 -6.47 15.80 -1.30
C GLN A 64 -5.74 16.13 -2.60
N LEU A 65 -4.46 15.74 -2.72
CA LEU A 65 -3.66 16.01 -3.92
C LEU A 65 -3.90 14.98 -5.02
N GLY A 66 -4.32 13.77 -4.64
CA GLY A 66 -4.53 12.66 -5.56
C GLY A 66 -3.23 12.15 -6.17
N ILE A 67 -2.11 12.22 -5.43
CA ILE A 67 -0.79 11.81 -5.95
C ILE A 67 -0.36 10.50 -5.31
N ASN A 68 -0.42 10.40 -3.99
CA ASN A 68 0.12 9.27 -3.24
C ASN A 68 -0.97 8.57 -2.44
N ALA A 69 -1.00 7.23 -2.47
CA ALA A 69 -1.95 6.44 -1.68
C ALA A 69 -1.88 6.71 -0.16
N SER A 70 -0.77 7.27 0.34
CA SER A 70 -0.63 7.73 1.72
C SER A 70 -1.65 8.81 2.14
N GLU A 71 -2.15 9.59 1.19
CA GLU A 71 -3.14 10.65 1.42
C GLU A 71 -4.48 10.06 1.87
N ALA A 72 -4.90 8.95 1.26
CA ALA A 72 -6.14 8.26 1.61
C ALA A 72 -5.94 7.22 2.73
N LEU A 73 -4.90 6.38 2.63
CA LEU A 73 -4.74 5.19 3.46
C LEU A 73 -4.36 5.46 4.92
N SER A 74 -3.95 6.68 5.26
CA SER A 74 -3.55 7.02 6.64
C SER A 74 -4.71 6.90 7.64
N ARG A 75 -5.96 6.88 7.17
CA ARG A 75 -7.18 6.72 7.99
C ARG A 75 -7.50 5.28 8.36
N VAL A 76 -6.69 4.31 7.94
CA VAL A 76 -6.98 2.88 8.12
C VAL A 76 -6.19 2.33 9.31
N PRO A 77 -6.85 1.77 10.35
CA PRO A 77 -6.15 1.11 11.46
C PRO A 77 -5.26 -0.03 10.96
N GLY A 78 -4.19 -0.35 11.67
CA GLY A 78 -3.29 -1.46 11.33
C GLY A 78 -2.37 -1.19 10.14
N LEU A 79 -2.65 -0.17 9.33
CA LEU A 79 -1.79 0.28 8.25
C LEU A 79 -0.82 1.38 8.72
N VAL A 80 0.39 1.31 8.19
CA VAL A 80 1.36 2.41 8.23
C VAL A 80 1.77 2.70 6.80
N VAL A 81 1.43 3.90 6.32
CA VAL A 81 1.75 4.35 4.97
C VAL A 81 2.58 5.62 5.07
N GLN A 82 3.86 5.56 4.72
CA GLN A 82 4.78 6.70 4.79
C GLN A 82 5.11 7.17 3.38
N ASN A 83 4.86 8.45 3.12
CA ASN A 83 5.37 9.12 1.94
C ASN A 83 6.85 9.45 2.17
N ARG A 84 7.72 8.81 1.39
CA ARG A 84 9.17 9.08 1.44
C ARG A 84 9.55 10.44 0.85
N GLN A 85 8.64 11.06 0.09
CA GLN A 85 8.91 12.21 -0.77
C GLN A 85 10.12 12.01 -1.69
N ASN A 86 10.27 10.76 -2.14
CA ASN A 86 11.30 10.31 -3.04
C ASN A 86 10.61 9.45 -4.10
N TYR A 87 10.30 10.05 -5.25
CA TYR A 87 9.55 9.38 -6.32
C TYR A 87 10.38 8.37 -7.11
N ALA A 88 11.69 8.25 -6.84
CA ALA A 88 12.52 7.15 -7.34
C ALA A 88 12.30 5.86 -6.53
N GLN A 89 11.63 5.97 -5.38
CA GLN A 89 11.28 4.88 -4.48
C GLN A 89 9.76 4.81 -4.29
N ASP A 90 9.26 3.65 -3.85
CA ASP A 90 7.83 3.50 -3.52
C ASP A 90 7.50 4.06 -2.14
N LEU A 91 6.21 4.16 -1.82
CA LEU A 91 5.72 4.40 -0.46
C LEU A 91 6.21 3.30 0.49
N GLN A 92 6.45 3.65 1.76
CA GLN A 92 6.69 2.64 2.79
C GLN A 92 5.34 2.21 3.36
N ILE A 93 4.84 1.07 2.89
CA ILE A 93 3.52 0.53 3.27
C ILE A 93 3.73 -0.71 4.13
N SER A 94 3.08 -0.75 5.29
CA SER A 94 3.03 -1.96 6.11
C SER A 94 1.63 -2.20 6.69
N SER A 95 1.28 -3.46 6.90
CA SER A 95 0.03 -3.94 7.49
C SER A 95 0.38 -4.83 8.66
N ARG A 96 0.06 -4.41 9.89
CA ARG A 96 0.39 -5.13 11.13
C ARG A 96 1.87 -5.53 11.23
N GLY A 97 2.76 -4.76 10.60
CA GLY A 97 4.20 -4.98 10.54
C GLY A 97 4.70 -5.78 9.32
N PHE A 98 3.84 -6.45 8.56
CA PHE A 98 4.22 -7.02 7.26
C PHE A 98 4.59 -5.89 6.29
N GLY A 99 5.72 -6.02 5.59
CA GLY A 99 6.24 -5.01 4.66
C GLY A 99 7.07 -3.89 5.27
N ALA A 100 7.04 -3.70 6.60
CA ALA A 100 7.74 -2.59 7.27
C ALA A 100 9.27 -2.60 7.07
N ARG A 101 9.83 -3.78 6.82
CA ARG A 101 11.27 -4.01 6.68
C ARG A 101 11.77 -3.95 5.24
N SER A 102 10.88 -3.67 4.28
CA SER A 102 11.29 -3.46 2.89
C SER A 102 12.16 -2.21 2.80
N ALA A 103 13.45 -2.39 2.52
CA ALA A 103 14.37 -1.27 2.34
C ALA A 103 13.98 -0.41 1.12
N PHE A 104 13.52 -1.07 0.04
CA PHE A 104 13.03 -0.46 -1.19
C PHE A 104 11.75 -1.16 -1.64
N GLY A 105 10.91 -0.48 -2.43
CA GLY A 105 9.64 -1.04 -2.90
C GLY A 105 8.60 -1.27 -1.78
N VAL A 106 7.48 -1.88 -2.16
CA VAL A 106 6.49 -2.45 -1.23
C VAL A 106 6.65 -3.97 -1.24
N ARG A 107 6.62 -4.62 -0.08
CA ARG A 107 6.75 -6.08 0.06
C ARG A 107 5.80 -6.60 1.13
N GLY A 108 5.40 -7.87 1.06
CA GLY A 108 4.60 -8.54 2.09
C GLY A 108 3.12 -8.08 2.15
N ILE A 109 2.72 -7.23 1.20
CA ILE A 109 1.36 -6.74 0.99
C ILE A 109 1.03 -6.88 -0.49
N LYS A 110 -0.20 -7.32 -0.77
CA LYS A 110 -0.70 -7.41 -2.14
C LYS A 110 -1.39 -6.10 -2.52
N LEU A 111 -0.95 -5.49 -3.62
CA LEU A 111 -1.55 -4.29 -4.20
C LEU A 111 -2.28 -4.67 -5.50
N ILE A 112 -3.51 -4.21 -5.69
CA ILE A 112 -4.33 -4.53 -6.87
C ILE A 112 -5.09 -3.28 -7.31
N ALA A 113 -5.15 -3.01 -8.61
CA ALA A 113 -5.99 -1.98 -9.20
C ALA A 113 -6.92 -2.63 -10.23
N ASP A 114 -8.24 -2.55 -10.01
CA ASP A 114 -9.25 -3.13 -10.91
C ASP A 114 -9.03 -4.61 -11.26
N GLY A 115 -8.56 -5.41 -10.30
CA GLY A 115 -8.22 -6.81 -10.50
C GLY A 115 -6.84 -7.06 -11.12
N ILE A 116 -6.14 -6.02 -11.60
CA ILE A 116 -4.78 -6.10 -12.12
C ILE A 116 -3.78 -5.98 -10.95
N PRO A 117 -2.90 -6.97 -10.73
CA PRO A 117 -1.88 -6.89 -9.68
C PRO A 117 -0.91 -5.73 -9.92
N ALA A 118 -0.81 -4.83 -8.93
CA ALA A 118 0.27 -3.85 -8.83
C ALA A 118 1.50 -4.42 -8.07
N SER A 119 1.40 -5.67 -7.63
CA SER A 119 2.51 -6.49 -7.13
C SER A 119 2.84 -7.62 -8.09
N THR A 120 4.12 -7.90 -8.28
CA THR A 120 4.57 -9.09 -9.03
C THR A 120 4.29 -10.39 -8.29
N PRO A 121 4.32 -11.55 -8.98
CA PRO A 121 4.06 -12.85 -8.36
C PRO A 121 4.96 -13.09 -7.13
N ASP A 122 6.23 -12.70 -7.22
CA ASP A 122 7.22 -12.82 -6.14
C ASP A 122 6.95 -11.92 -4.92
N GLY A 123 6.00 -10.97 -5.01
CA GLY A 123 5.56 -10.13 -3.90
C GLY A 123 6.05 -8.69 -3.90
N GLN A 124 6.81 -8.25 -4.92
CA GLN A 124 7.24 -6.84 -5.02
C GLN A 124 6.10 -5.96 -5.56
N GLY A 125 5.57 -5.08 -4.73
CA GLY A 125 4.51 -4.11 -5.03
C GLY A 125 5.03 -2.74 -5.46
N GLN A 126 4.24 -2.04 -6.28
CA GLN A 126 4.49 -0.65 -6.70
C GLN A 126 3.23 0.21 -6.59
N ALA A 127 3.13 0.98 -5.50
CA ALA A 127 1.95 1.78 -5.19
C ALA A 127 1.77 2.98 -6.13
N ALA A 128 2.82 3.42 -6.83
CA ALA A 128 2.75 4.52 -7.80
C ALA A 128 1.84 4.22 -9.00
N THR A 129 1.49 2.95 -9.24
CA THR A 129 0.57 2.54 -10.32
C THR A 129 -0.90 2.80 -9.97
N PHE A 130 -1.23 3.09 -8.70
CA PHE A 130 -2.57 3.53 -8.32
C PHE A 130 -2.82 4.95 -8.83
N ASN A 131 -3.79 5.09 -9.73
CA ASN A 131 -4.28 6.38 -10.19
C ASN A 131 -5.45 6.82 -9.29
N LEU A 132 -5.17 7.71 -8.33
CA LEU A 132 -6.18 8.20 -7.39
C LEU A 132 -7.19 9.15 -8.04
N ASP A 133 -6.86 9.75 -9.20
CA ASP A 133 -7.77 10.64 -9.93
C ASP A 133 -8.96 9.86 -10.49
N THR A 134 -8.82 8.54 -10.71
CA THR A 134 -9.86 7.66 -11.24
C THR A 134 -10.51 6.76 -10.19
N ALA A 135 -9.99 6.75 -8.95
CA ALA A 135 -10.48 5.89 -7.88
C ALA A 135 -11.91 6.24 -7.46
N GLU A 136 -12.75 5.21 -7.33
CA GLU A 136 -14.06 5.25 -6.72
C GLU A 136 -13.99 4.83 -5.25
N ARG A 137 -13.22 3.78 -4.97
CA ARG A 137 -12.96 3.32 -3.61
C ARG A 137 -11.63 2.59 -3.49
N ILE A 138 -11.12 2.53 -2.27
CA ILE A 138 -10.00 1.69 -1.89
C ILE A 138 -10.44 0.74 -0.78
N GLU A 139 -10.23 -0.55 -0.95
CA GLU A 139 -10.54 -1.57 0.06
C GLU A 139 -9.26 -2.12 0.68
N VAL A 140 -9.22 -2.23 2.00
CA VAL A 140 -8.09 -2.77 2.76
C VAL A 140 -8.54 -3.97 3.57
N LEU A 141 -7.95 -5.13 3.29
CA LEU A 141 -8.18 -6.35 4.05
C LEU A 141 -6.96 -6.63 4.94
N ARG A 142 -7.22 -6.83 6.23
CA ARG A 142 -6.22 -7.22 7.24
C ARG A 142 -6.56 -8.60 7.81
N GLY A 143 -5.56 -9.28 8.35
CA GLY A 143 -5.70 -10.63 8.88
C GLY A 143 -5.22 -11.71 7.88
N PRO A 144 -5.69 -12.97 8.00
CA PRO A 144 -5.21 -14.09 7.19
C PRO A 144 -5.71 -14.04 5.73
N ALA A 145 -5.34 -12.98 5.00
CA ALA A 145 -5.78 -12.72 3.63
C ALA A 145 -5.12 -13.64 2.57
N ALA A 146 -4.09 -14.41 2.96
CA ALA A 146 -3.40 -15.34 2.07
C ALA A 146 -4.33 -16.44 1.52
N THR A 147 -5.38 -16.83 2.25
CA THR A 147 -6.39 -17.75 1.71
C THR A 147 -7.12 -17.17 0.49
N LEU A 148 -7.32 -15.85 0.45
CA LEU A 148 -8.02 -15.16 -0.64
C LEU A 148 -7.08 -14.70 -1.78
N TYR A 149 -5.81 -14.40 -1.46
CA TYR A 149 -4.90 -13.69 -2.37
C TYR A 149 -3.51 -14.33 -2.56
N GLY A 150 -3.25 -15.48 -1.93
CA GLY A 150 -2.02 -16.24 -2.10
C GLY A 150 -0.83 -15.71 -1.32
N SER A 151 0.37 -15.93 -1.86
CA SER A 151 1.63 -15.48 -1.27
C SER A 151 1.65 -13.96 -1.07
N ASN A 152 2.46 -13.52 -0.09
CA ASN A 152 2.81 -12.11 0.11
C ASN A 152 1.60 -11.21 0.46
N ALA A 153 0.57 -11.80 1.09
CA ALA A 153 -0.67 -11.13 1.48
C ALA A 153 -0.78 -10.97 3.02
N GLY A 154 0.21 -10.32 3.65
CA GLY A 154 0.12 -9.87 5.06
C GLY A 154 -0.88 -8.72 5.27
N GLY A 155 -1.32 -8.14 4.15
CA GLY A 155 -2.50 -7.31 3.97
C GLY A 155 -2.79 -7.21 2.48
N VAL A 156 -3.99 -6.77 2.10
CA VAL A 156 -4.38 -6.57 0.71
C VAL A 156 -4.99 -5.18 0.56
N ILE A 157 -4.50 -4.40 -0.40
CA ILE A 157 -5.00 -3.06 -0.71
C ILE A 157 -5.46 -3.08 -2.16
N GLN A 158 -6.73 -2.76 -2.39
CA GLN A 158 -7.35 -2.80 -3.70
C GLN A 158 -7.95 -1.46 -4.05
N MET A 159 -7.57 -0.91 -5.20
CA MET A 159 -8.20 0.28 -5.76
C MET A 159 -9.20 -0.15 -6.83
N PHE A 160 -10.40 0.42 -6.78
CA PHE A 160 -11.43 0.25 -7.80
C PHE A 160 -11.66 1.59 -8.47
N SER A 161 -11.50 1.65 -9.78
CA SER A 161 -11.80 2.84 -10.57
C SER A 161 -13.30 3.01 -10.78
N ARG A 162 -13.70 4.25 -11.01
CA ARG A 162 -15.08 4.60 -11.40
C ARG A 162 -15.52 3.87 -12.65
N ASP A 163 -16.81 3.59 -12.73
CA ASP A 163 -17.47 3.22 -13.97
C ASP A 163 -18.00 4.46 -14.68
N GLY A 164 -18.02 4.42 -16.01
CA GLY A 164 -18.59 5.47 -16.82
C GLY A 164 -20.11 5.41 -16.73
N GLU A 165 -20.71 6.43 -16.13
CA GLU A 165 -22.15 6.53 -15.90
C GLU A 165 -22.64 7.96 -16.09
N GLY A 166 -23.93 8.09 -16.41
CA GLY A 166 -24.61 9.38 -16.56
C GLY A 166 -24.18 10.19 -17.79
N PRO A 167 -24.59 11.46 -17.89
CA PRO A 167 -24.23 12.32 -19.00
C PRO A 167 -22.71 12.48 -19.14
N PRO A 168 -22.17 12.54 -20.37
CA PRO A 168 -20.76 12.85 -20.61
C PRO A 168 -20.34 14.13 -19.91
N ARG A 169 -19.16 14.11 -19.29
CA ARG A 169 -18.51 15.28 -18.71
C ARG A 169 -17.03 15.32 -19.06
N ILE A 170 -16.51 16.53 -19.19
CA ILE A 170 -15.08 16.80 -19.38
C ILE A 170 -14.59 17.72 -18.28
N GLY A 171 -13.42 17.44 -17.72
CA GLY A 171 -12.83 18.19 -16.63
C GLY A 171 -11.38 18.55 -16.89
N ALA A 172 -10.96 19.68 -16.31
CA ALA A 172 -9.57 20.08 -16.25
C ALA A 172 -9.28 20.69 -14.86
N GLU A 173 -8.14 20.33 -14.27
CA GLU A 173 -7.68 20.87 -13.00
C GLU A 173 -6.17 21.15 -13.04
N THR A 174 -5.77 22.26 -12.42
CA THR A 174 -4.37 22.57 -12.15
C THR A 174 -4.19 22.77 -10.66
N LEU A 175 -3.16 22.14 -10.09
CA LEU A 175 -2.73 22.27 -8.71
C LEU A 175 -1.27 22.74 -8.67
N VAL A 176 -0.97 23.71 -7.80
CA VAL A 176 0.38 24.22 -7.54
C VAL A 176 0.68 24.21 -6.05
N GLY A 177 1.95 24.19 -5.66
CA GLY A 177 2.31 24.27 -4.25
C GLY A 177 3.80 24.37 -3.95
N SER A 178 4.13 24.10 -2.68
CA SER A 178 5.51 24.06 -2.17
C SER A 178 6.45 23.20 -3.02
N ASP A 179 7.74 23.53 -2.95
CA ASP A 179 8.83 22.78 -3.59
C ASP A 179 8.63 22.61 -5.12
N GLY A 180 8.03 23.63 -5.75
CA GLY A 180 7.78 23.67 -7.18
C GLY A 180 6.75 22.65 -7.67
N LEU A 181 5.87 22.14 -6.79
CA LEU A 181 4.83 21.21 -7.19
C LEU A 181 3.88 21.87 -8.21
N ASN A 182 3.64 21.19 -9.32
CA ASN A 182 2.63 21.51 -10.32
C ASN A 182 2.01 20.21 -10.82
N LYS A 183 0.68 20.06 -10.72
CA LYS A 183 -0.06 18.92 -11.26
C LYS A 183 -1.15 19.45 -12.20
N ASN A 184 -1.21 18.93 -13.41
CA ASN A 184 -2.26 19.22 -14.38
C ASN A 184 -2.99 17.93 -14.69
N HIS A 185 -4.32 17.98 -14.71
CA HIS A 185 -5.19 16.83 -14.81
C HIS A 185 -6.32 17.13 -15.80
N LEU A 186 -6.57 16.18 -16.71
CA LEU A 186 -7.67 16.20 -17.67
C LEU A 186 -8.48 14.92 -17.51
N SER A 187 -9.80 15.06 -17.51
CA SER A 187 -10.71 13.93 -17.39
C SER A 187 -11.85 14.01 -18.41
N ALA A 188 -12.33 12.86 -18.86
CA ALA A 188 -13.57 12.73 -19.62
C ALA A 188 -14.26 11.43 -19.21
N GLU A 189 -15.51 11.50 -18.75
CA GLU A 189 -16.23 10.32 -18.27
C GLU A 189 -17.75 10.45 -18.51
N GLY A 190 -18.45 9.34 -18.62
CA GLY A 190 -19.91 9.30 -18.82
C GLY A 190 -20.35 8.03 -19.53
N ALA A 191 -21.61 7.98 -19.96
CA ALA A 191 -22.17 6.86 -20.72
C ALA A 191 -22.86 7.34 -22.01
N VAL A 192 -22.64 6.63 -23.11
CA VAL A 192 -23.25 6.88 -24.42
C VAL A 192 -23.71 5.55 -25.02
N ASN A 193 -24.98 5.46 -25.44
CA ASN A 193 -25.56 4.27 -26.06
C ASN A 193 -25.34 2.97 -25.27
N GLY A 194 -25.43 3.02 -23.94
CA GLY A 194 -25.22 1.86 -23.06
C GLY A 194 -23.75 1.49 -22.80
N ALA A 195 -22.79 2.25 -23.34
CA ALA A 195 -21.37 2.08 -23.05
C ALA A 195 -20.86 3.21 -22.15
N GLY A 196 -20.35 2.83 -20.98
CA GLY A 196 -19.67 3.73 -20.05
C GLY A 196 -18.19 3.90 -20.39
N PHE A 197 -17.67 5.11 -20.26
CA PHE A 197 -16.25 5.40 -20.41
C PHE A 197 -15.71 6.27 -19.28
N VAL A 198 -14.43 6.08 -18.96
CA VAL A 198 -13.61 6.96 -18.12
C VAL A 198 -12.26 7.12 -18.79
N LEU A 199 -11.86 8.36 -19.07
CA LEU A 199 -10.57 8.73 -19.65
C LEU A 199 -9.91 9.75 -18.72
N ASP A 200 -8.62 9.57 -18.49
CA ASP A 200 -7.85 10.36 -17.54
C ASP A 200 -6.41 10.52 -18.01
N ALA A 201 -5.89 11.73 -17.87
CA ALA A 201 -4.49 12.03 -18.08
C ALA A 201 -4.02 13.07 -17.07
N SER A 202 -2.91 12.80 -16.39
CA SER A 202 -2.30 13.75 -15.46
C SER A 202 -0.77 13.81 -15.60
N ARG A 203 -0.23 15.00 -15.36
CA ARG A 203 1.21 15.27 -15.25
C ARG A 203 1.48 15.99 -13.95
N MET A 204 2.38 15.44 -13.15
CA MET A 204 2.91 16.06 -11.94
C MET A 204 4.41 16.33 -12.10
N ASP A 205 4.83 17.55 -11.80
CA ASP A 205 6.22 17.99 -11.70
C ASP A 205 6.49 18.52 -10.28
N THR A 206 7.67 18.25 -9.73
CA THR A 206 8.14 18.84 -8.46
C THR A 206 9.67 18.98 -8.47
N ASN A 207 10.19 20.01 -7.79
CA ASN A 207 11.63 20.13 -7.50
C ASN A 207 12.03 19.27 -6.30
N GLY A 208 11.04 18.85 -5.48
CA GLY A 208 11.22 18.06 -4.27
C GLY A 208 11.76 18.86 -3.08
N TYR A 209 11.44 18.42 -1.87
CA TYR A 209 11.84 19.10 -0.64
C TYR A 209 13.35 19.00 -0.38
N ARG A 210 13.95 17.83 -0.61
CA ARG A 210 15.40 17.66 -0.41
C ARG A 210 16.14 18.05 -1.68
N ASP A 211 17.41 18.38 -1.55
CA ASP A 211 18.26 18.53 -2.74
C ASP A 211 18.24 17.22 -3.54
N HIS A 212 18.42 17.29 -4.87
CA HIS A 212 18.46 16.10 -5.73
C HIS A 212 17.23 15.19 -5.57
N SER A 213 16.02 15.76 -5.52
CA SER A 213 14.76 15.02 -5.38
C SER A 213 13.67 15.41 -6.39
N SER A 214 14.06 16.07 -7.50
CA SER A 214 13.10 16.46 -8.53
C SER A 214 12.46 15.24 -9.20
N ALA A 215 11.17 15.35 -9.52
CA ALA A 215 10.43 14.27 -10.16
C ALA A 215 9.43 14.80 -11.19
N ARG A 216 9.23 14.01 -12.24
CA ARG A 216 8.07 14.09 -13.13
C ARG A 216 7.34 12.75 -13.11
N ARG A 217 6.01 12.81 -13.04
CA ARG A 217 5.13 11.64 -13.14
C ARG A 217 3.98 11.95 -14.08
N ASP A 218 3.91 11.19 -15.15
CA ASP A 218 2.80 11.20 -16.09
C ASP A 218 1.97 9.93 -15.90
N GLN A 219 0.65 10.06 -15.84
CA GLN A 219 -0.28 8.94 -15.77
C GLN A 219 -1.37 9.12 -16.81
N THR A 220 -1.76 8.00 -17.41
CA THR A 220 -2.97 7.94 -18.23
C THR A 220 -3.79 6.74 -17.85
N PHE A 221 -5.10 6.84 -17.99
CA PHE A 221 -6.02 5.77 -17.71
C PHE A 221 -7.21 5.84 -18.67
N ALA A 222 -7.66 4.68 -19.11
CA ALA A 222 -8.89 4.53 -19.86
C ALA A 222 -9.65 3.30 -19.37
N LYS A 223 -10.96 3.42 -19.21
CA LYS A 223 -11.86 2.32 -18.92
C LYS A 223 -13.08 2.42 -19.83
N LEU A 224 -13.50 1.28 -20.34
CA LEU A 224 -14.75 1.09 -21.07
C LEU A 224 -15.54 0.00 -20.35
N ASN A 225 -16.74 0.32 -19.86
CA ASN A 225 -17.67 -0.64 -19.27
C ASN A 225 -18.90 -0.80 -20.17
N VAL A 226 -19.26 -2.04 -20.49
CA VAL A 226 -20.41 -2.39 -21.34
C VAL A 226 -21.15 -3.58 -20.75
N GLU A 227 -22.43 -3.70 -21.10
CA GLU A 227 -23.29 -4.84 -20.80
C GLU A 227 -23.61 -5.55 -22.12
N PRO A 228 -22.85 -6.59 -22.52
CA PRO A 228 -23.04 -7.26 -23.82
C PRO A 228 -24.42 -7.92 -23.97
N ASP A 229 -25.00 -8.37 -22.86
CA ASP A 229 -26.34 -8.90 -22.70
C ASP A 229 -26.83 -8.67 -21.27
N ASP A 230 -28.08 -8.99 -20.97
CA ASP A 230 -28.72 -8.75 -19.66
C ASP A 230 -28.05 -9.51 -18.50
N ASP A 231 -27.27 -10.55 -18.80
CA ASP A 231 -26.61 -11.41 -17.81
C ASP A 231 -25.10 -11.14 -17.71
N SER A 232 -24.55 -10.18 -18.45
CA SER A 232 -23.09 -10.01 -18.58
C SER A 232 -22.64 -8.58 -18.36
N LYS A 233 -21.50 -8.44 -17.67
CA LYS A 233 -20.78 -7.17 -17.52
C LYS A 233 -19.35 -7.34 -18.01
N LEU A 234 -18.86 -6.38 -18.79
CA LEU A 234 -17.50 -6.36 -19.30
C LEU A 234 -16.88 -4.99 -19.06
N ALA A 235 -15.70 -4.96 -18.44
CA ALA A 235 -14.85 -3.77 -18.36
C ALA A 235 -13.49 -4.03 -19.01
N LEU A 236 -13.08 -3.14 -19.90
CA LEU A 236 -11.74 -3.09 -20.49
C LEU A 236 -11.00 -1.90 -19.90
N ILE A 237 -9.77 -2.12 -19.45
CA ILE A 237 -8.98 -1.12 -18.71
C ILE A 237 -7.60 -0.99 -19.36
N TYR A 238 -7.15 0.24 -19.51
CA TYR A 238 -5.78 0.60 -19.87
C TYR A 238 -5.25 1.58 -18.82
N SER A 239 -3.98 1.42 -18.43
CA SER A 239 -3.30 2.44 -17.64
C SER A 239 -1.81 2.50 -17.94
N SER A 240 -1.25 3.68 -17.79
CA SER A 240 0.19 3.93 -17.88
C SER A 240 0.72 4.80 -16.74
N LEU A 241 2.00 4.61 -16.44
CA LEU A 241 2.78 5.43 -15.54
C LEU A 241 4.15 5.64 -16.18
N GLU A 242 4.51 6.89 -16.45
CA GLU A 242 5.82 7.28 -16.93
C GLU A 242 6.49 8.22 -15.93
N GLN A 243 7.74 7.92 -15.59
CA GLN A 243 8.62 8.76 -14.80
C GLN A 243 9.99 8.75 -15.46
N ASN A 244 10.53 9.93 -15.75
CA ASN A 244 11.82 10.02 -16.43
C ASN A 244 12.82 10.83 -15.60
N GLY A 245 13.93 10.19 -15.24
CA GLY A 245 15.05 10.84 -14.56
C GLY A 245 14.71 11.32 -13.15
N THR A 246 13.75 10.67 -12.48
CA THR A 246 13.37 11.01 -11.11
C THR A 246 14.57 10.86 -10.18
N GLN A 247 14.96 11.94 -9.53
CA GLN A 247 16.17 11.97 -8.70
C GLN A 247 15.94 11.23 -7.38
N ASP A 248 16.96 10.50 -6.94
CA ASP A 248 16.96 9.77 -5.66
C ASP A 248 17.92 10.44 -4.68
N PRO A 249 17.44 11.18 -3.66
CA PRO A 249 18.29 11.89 -2.70
C PRO A 249 19.03 10.96 -1.73
N LEU A 250 18.69 9.66 -1.69
CA LEU A 250 19.17 8.66 -0.73
C LEU A 250 18.84 9.03 0.73
N GLY A 251 19.13 8.10 1.64
CA GLY A 251 19.01 8.36 3.08
C GLY A 251 20.14 9.24 3.65
N GLN A 252 19.90 9.80 4.82
CA GLN A 252 20.84 10.60 5.61
C GLN A 252 21.33 9.79 6.82
N THR A 253 22.54 10.10 7.30
CA THR A 253 22.94 9.72 8.67
C THR A 253 22.22 10.61 9.67
N TRP A 254 22.16 10.20 10.94
CA TRP A 254 21.51 11.02 11.99
C TRP A 254 22.17 12.41 12.12
N ALA A 255 23.50 12.46 12.05
CA ALA A 255 24.25 13.71 12.13
C ALA A 255 23.95 14.64 10.93
N ALA A 256 23.85 14.10 9.72
CA ALA A 256 23.51 14.87 8.52
C ALA A 256 22.07 15.42 8.60
N TYR A 257 21.09 14.58 8.96
CA TYR A 257 19.70 15.00 9.19
C TYR A 257 19.59 16.13 10.21
N LYS A 258 20.35 16.06 11.31
CA LYS A 258 20.36 17.07 12.38
C LYS A 258 21.00 18.38 11.96
N ALA A 259 22.00 18.33 11.09
CA ALA A 259 22.70 19.51 10.59
C ALA A 259 21.86 20.25 9.54
N ASP A 260 21.31 19.49 8.58
CA ASP A 260 20.45 20.02 7.52
C ASP A 260 19.51 18.91 7.01
N PRO A 261 18.20 19.00 7.31
CA PRO A 261 17.22 18.04 6.82
C PRO A 261 17.06 17.99 5.30
N ARG A 262 17.41 19.06 4.56
CA ARG A 262 17.31 19.09 3.09
C ARG A 262 18.53 18.46 2.40
N SER A 263 19.62 18.27 3.13
CA SER A 263 20.88 17.72 2.61
C SER A 263 20.75 16.31 2.01
N VAL A 264 21.71 15.92 1.18
CA VAL A 264 21.83 14.58 0.60
C VAL A 264 23.19 13.95 0.86
N SER A 265 23.27 12.63 0.70
CA SER A 265 24.56 11.95 0.64
C SER A 265 25.36 12.46 -0.56
N ALA A 266 26.65 12.74 -0.38
CA ALA A 266 27.53 13.19 -1.48
C ALA A 266 27.51 12.23 -2.68
N ASN A 267 27.31 10.94 -2.45
CA ASN A 267 27.22 9.95 -3.52
C ASN A 267 25.95 10.10 -4.36
N ALA A 268 24.88 10.72 -3.87
CA ALA A 268 23.70 11.02 -4.68
C ALA A 268 24.08 11.96 -5.85
N LEU A 269 24.88 12.99 -5.55
CA LEU A 269 25.38 13.94 -6.53
C LEU A 269 26.48 13.33 -7.42
N ASN A 270 27.48 12.68 -6.81
CA ASN A 270 28.61 12.10 -7.55
C ASN A 270 28.16 11.03 -8.56
N TYR A 271 27.18 10.21 -8.20
CA TYR A 271 26.67 9.12 -9.04
C TYR A 271 25.36 9.46 -9.74
N ASN A 272 24.88 10.71 -9.59
CA ASN A 272 23.63 11.21 -10.15
C ASN A 272 22.49 10.20 -9.96
N THR A 273 22.23 9.81 -8.73
CA THR A 273 21.27 8.75 -8.41
C THR A 273 19.87 9.13 -8.88
N ARG A 274 19.26 8.26 -9.66
CA ARG A 274 17.98 8.53 -10.32
C ARG A 274 17.34 7.25 -10.83
N LYS A 275 16.04 7.31 -11.11
CA LYS A 275 15.27 6.21 -11.67
C LYS A 275 14.35 6.72 -12.78
N SER A 276 14.25 5.95 -13.85
CA SER A 276 13.18 6.10 -14.84
C SER A 276 12.32 4.82 -14.85
N ILE A 277 11.02 5.00 -15.04
CA ILE A 277 10.01 3.94 -15.09
C ILE A 277 9.08 4.25 -16.27
N ASP A 278 8.85 3.26 -17.13
CA ASP A 278 7.75 3.23 -18.09
C ASP A 278 6.95 1.98 -17.79
N HIS A 279 5.67 2.13 -17.44
CA HIS A 279 4.78 1.02 -17.11
C HIS A 279 3.48 1.16 -17.87
N GLN A 280 3.04 0.10 -18.53
CA GLN A 280 1.79 0.05 -19.27
C GLN A 280 1.09 -1.28 -19.01
N GLN A 281 -0.23 -1.24 -18.84
CA GLN A 281 -1.02 -2.44 -18.61
C GLN A 281 -2.41 -2.34 -19.23
N LEU A 282 -2.91 -3.52 -19.61
CA LEU A 282 -4.25 -3.76 -20.11
C LEU A 282 -4.92 -4.80 -19.21
N GLY A 283 -6.18 -4.59 -18.88
CA GLY A 283 -7.00 -5.50 -18.09
C GLY A 283 -8.38 -5.69 -18.70
N MET A 284 -8.95 -6.85 -18.41
CA MET A 284 -10.32 -7.22 -18.74
C MET A 284 -10.97 -7.81 -17.49
N ASN A 285 -12.13 -7.30 -17.13
CA ASN A 285 -13.02 -7.88 -16.12
C ASN A 285 -14.31 -8.30 -16.81
N TYR A 286 -14.67 -9.57 -16.71
CA TYR A 286 -15.92 -10.12 -17.23
C TYR A 286 -16.67 -10.82 -16.11
N GLU A 287 -17.95 -10.50 -15.97
CA GLU A 287 -18.87 -11.15 -15.04
C GLU A 287 -20.09 -11.66 -15.81
N ARG A 288 -20.53 -12.88 -15.51
CA ARG A 288 -21.76 -13.44 -16.07
C ARG A 288 -22.60 -14.14 -15.02
N TYR A 289 -23.90 -13.86 -15.01
CA TYR A 289 -24.88 -14.47 -14.13
C TYR A 289 -25.53 -15.71 -14.78
N PHE A 290 -25.75 -16.75 -13.99
CA PHE A 290 -26.37 -18.03 -14.38
C PHE A 290 -27.45 -18.38 -13.35
N GLY A 291 -28.55 -17.64 -13.37
CA GLY A 291 -29.52 -17.67 -12.27
C GLY A 291 -28.87 -17.17 -10.98
N GLY A 292 -28.81 -18.01 -9.95
CA GLY A 292 -28.11 -17.68 -8.70
C GLY A 292 -26.58 -17.75 -8.80
N ALA A 293 -26.03 -18.51 -9.75
CA ALA A 293 -24.58 -18.66 -9.84
C ALA A 293 -23.93 -17.50 -10.62
N THR A 294 -22.66 -17.20 -10.35
CA THR A 294 -21.91 -16.14 -11.03
C THR A 294 -20.53 -16.63 -11.46
N LEU A 295 -20.17 -16.38 -12.71
CA LEU A 295 -18.81 -16.55 -13.23
C LEU A 295 -18.12 -15.18 -13.27
N GLN A 296 -16.93 -15.09 -12.67
CA GLN A 296 -16.06 -13.92 -12.77
C GLN A 296 -14.73 -14.32 -13.43
N VAL A 297 -14.34 -13.58 -14.45
CA VAL A 297 -13.06 -13.73 -15.16
C VAL A 297 -12.34 -12.40 -15.16
N ASN A 298 -11.10 -12.40 -14.68
CA ASN A 298 -10.16 -11.30 -14.85
C ASN A 298 -8.99 -11.80 -15.71
N ALA A 299 -8.53 -10.97 -16.64
CA ALA A 299 -7.31 -11.22 -17.39
C ALA A 299 -6.54 -9.92 -17.56
N TYR A 300 -5.22 -9.97 -17.54
CA TYR A 300 -4.39 -8.79 -17.71
C TYR A 300 -3.05 -9.11 -18.39
N THR A 301 -2.45 -8.08 -18.97
CA THR A 301 -1.08 -8.11 -19.47
C THR A 301 -0.46 -6.73 -19.40
N GLY A 302 0.86 -6.65 -19.35
CA GLY A 302 1.55 -5.39 -19.40
C GLY A 302 3.04 -5.53 -19.60
N ARG A 303 3.68 -4.35 -19.65
CA ARG A 303 5.12 -4.21 -19.79
C ARG A 303 5.61 -3.14 -18.83
N ARG A 304 6.84 -3.30 -18.39
CA ARG A 304 7.49 -2.32 -17.54
C ARG A 304 8.97 -2.23 -17.84
N SER A 305 9.47 -1.05 -18.15
CA SER A 305 10.89 -0.76 -18.25
C SER A 305 11.35 0.05 -17.05
N VAL A 306 12.49 -0.31 -16.48
CA VAL A 306 13.11 0.43 -15.38
C VAL A 306 14.59 0.57 -15.65
N ILE A 307 15.12 1.78 -15.42
CA ILE A 307 16.56 2.00 -15.27
C ILE A 307 16.81 2.80 -14.00
N GLN A 308 17.71 2.31 -13.16
CA GLN A 308 18.07 2.93 -11.89
C GLN A 308 19.58 3.07 -11.76
N TYR A 309 20.03 4.28 -11.47
CA TYR A 309 21.42 4.63 -11.18
C TYR A 309 21.62 4.64 -9.67
N LEU A 310 22.41 3.71 -9.16
CA LEU A 310 22.69 3.53 -7.74
C LEU A 310 24.00 4.21 -7.34
N SER A 311 24.17 4.44 -6.04
CA SER A 311 25.32 5.16 -5.48
C SER A 311 26.53 4.25 -5.21
N ILE A 312 26.83 3.30 -6.11
CA ILE A 312 27.87 2.26 -5.87
C ILE A 312 29.26 2.82 -6.20
N PRO A 313 30.17 2.93 -5.21
CA PRO A 313 31.50 3.52 -5.44
C PRO A 313 32.38 2.70 -6.39
N LYS A 314 33.24 3.40 -7.15
CA LYS A 314 34.31 2.79 -7.94
C LYS A 314 35.32 2.13 -6.97
N GLY A 315 35.62 0.85 -7.17
CA GLY A 315 36.56 0.08 -6.33
C GLY A 315 35.92 -0.71 -5.19
N THR A 316 34.59 -0.66 -5.04
CA THR A 316 33.86 -1.61 -4.18
C THR A 316 34.20 -3.05 -4.60
N PRO A 317 34.59 -3.96 -3.68
CA PRO A 317 34.99 -5.33 -4.04
C PRO A 317 33.93 -6.01 -4.92
N ALA A 318 34.34 -6.45 -6.11
CA ALA A 318 33.49 -7.22 -7.02
C ALA A 318 33.29 -8.61 -6.39
N ASN A 319 32.07 -8.98 -5.99
CA ASN A 319 31.36 -9.96 -6.81
C ASN A 319 30.99 -9.38 -8.19
N GLU A 320 31.05 -10.15 -9.25
CA GLU A 320 30.99 -9.59 -10.61
C GLU A 320 29.56 -9.23 -11.08
N ARG A 321 28.51 -9.61 -10.33
CA ARG A 321 27.10 -9.62 -10.78
C ARG A 321 26.23 -8.39 -10.46
N GLY A 322 26.69 -7.44 -9.64
CA GLY A 322 25.77 -6.41 -9.08
C GLY A 322 25.62 -5.10 -9.86
N GLY A 323 26.64 -4.67 -10.62
CA GLY A 323 26.67 -3.32 -11.23
C GLY A 323 26.43 -2.16 -10.24
N GLY A 324 26.38 -0.93 -10.76
CA GLY A 324 25.84 0.27 -10.11
C GLY A 324 24.69 0.92 -10.91
N VAL A 325 24.33 0.36 -12.06
CA VAL A 325 23.13 0.72 -12.83
C VAL A 325 22.35 -0.57 -13.04
N VAL A 326 21.11 -0.60 -12.58
CA VAL A 326 20.17 -1.73 -12.77
C VAL A 326 19.20 -1.32 -13.87
N GLN A 327 19.07 -2.15 -14.89
CA GLN A 327 18.08 -1.99 -15.95
C GLN A 327 17.31 -3.29 -16.13
N PHE A 328 16.00 -3.22 -16.31
CA PHE A 328 15.24 -4.37 -16.75
C PHE A 328 14.03 -3.98 -17.58
N ASP A 329 13.70 -4.86 -18.53
CA ASP A 329 12.46 -4.83 -19.30
C ASP A 329 11.63 -6.04 -18.93
N ARG A 330 10.49 -5.78 -18.28
CA ARG A 330 9.56 -6.79 -17.76
C ARG A 330 8.38 -6.95 -18.70
N LYS A 331 7.99 -8.20 -18.94
CA LYS A 331 6.67 -8.57 -19.47
C LYS A 331 5.92 -9.32 -18.39
N PHE A 332 4.63 -9.01 -18.23
CA PHE A 332 3.79 -9.72 -17.27
C PHE A 332 2.40 -9.96 -17.84
N TYR A 333 1.79 -11.05 -17.38
CA TYR A 333 0.42 -11.41 -17.71
C TYR A 333 -0.13 -12.39 -16.69
N GLY A 334 -1.46 -12.47 -16.62
CA GLY A 334 -2.13 -13.36 -15.69
C GLY A 334 -3.63 -13.18 -15.74
N GLY A 335 -4.30 -13.79 -14.79
CA GLY A 335 -5.74 -13.71 -14.66
C GLY A 335 -6.29 -14.62 -13.56
N SER A 336 -7.57 -14.46 -13.30
CA SER A 336 -8.32 -15.29 -12.37
C SER A 336 -9.63 -15.75 -13.00
N VAL A 337 -10.01 -17.00 -12.75
CA VAL A 337 -11.36 -17.51 -13.04
C VAL A 337 -11.98 -17.93 -11.72
N ARG A 338 -13.21 -17.48 -11.46
CA ARG A 338 -13.92 -17.71 -10.19
C ARG A 338 -15.38 -18.05 -10.46
N TRP A 339 -15.87 -19.09 -9.79
CA TRP A 339 -17.27 -19.52 -9.84
C TRP A 339 -17.88 -19.41 -8.45
N LEU A 340 -18.95 -18.62 -8.33
CA LEU A 340 -19.72 -18.43 -7.11
C LEU A 340 -21.03 -19.21 -7.24
N GLN A 341 -21.20 -20.22 -6.39
CA GLN A 341 -22.35 -21.12 -6.40
C GLN A 341 -23.15 -20.99 -5.09
N PRO A 342 -24.32 -20.33 -5.11
CA PRO A 342 -25.28 -20.48 -4.03
C PRO A 342 -25.79 -21.93 -3.94
N ILE A 343 -25.94 -22.42 -2.71
CA ILE A 343 -26.42 -23.77 -2.41
C ILE A 343 -27.81 -23.66 -1.79
N GLU A 344 -28.84 -23.71 -2.64
CA GLU A 344 -30.24 -23.53 -2.23
C GLU A 344 -30.76 -24.62 -1.28
N SER A 345 -30.11 -25.79 -1.25
CA SER A 345 -30.50 -26.91 -0.38
C SER A 345 -29.95 -26.81 1.05
N ALA A 346 -29.03 -25.88 1.32
CA ALA A 346 -28.48 -25.65 2.64
C ALA A 346 -29.38 -24.69 3.44
N PRO A 347 -29.50 -24.84 4.77
CA PRO A 347 -30.19 -23.84 5.58
C PRO A 347 -29.39 -22.52 5.58
N GLY A 348 -30.09 -21.39 5.53
CA GLY A 348 -29.46 -20.08 5.41
C GLY A 348 -28.90 -19.81 4.01
N GLU A 349 -27.99 -18.84 3.90
CA GLU A 349 -27.35 -18.44 2.65
C GLU A 349 -25.93 -19.01 2.60
N LEU A 350 -25.79 -20.19 1.97
CA LEU A 350 -24.47 -20.80 1.70
C LEU A 350 -24.04 -20.53 0.26
N THR A 351 -22.87 -19.93 0.08
CA THR A 351 -22.20 -19.78 -1.21
C THR A 351 -20.85 -20.49 -1.18
N ILE A 352 -20.63 -21.38 -2.14
CA ILE A 352 -19.33 -21.99 -2.40
C ILE A 352 -18.65 -21.24 -3.54
N ILE A 353 -17.42 -20.81 -3.30
CA ILE A 353 -16.58 -20.09 -4.25
C ILE A 353 -15.41 -21.00 -4.60
N THR A 354 -15.26 -21.33 -5.87
CA THR A 354 -14.07 -22.01 -6.39
C THR A 354 -13.34 -21.08 -7.34
N GLY A 355 -12.01 -21.12 -7.33
CA GLY A 355 -11.23 -20.27 -8.21
C GLY A 355 -9.83 -20.76 -8.51
N LEU A 356 -9.26 -20.18 -9.55
CA LEU A 356 -7.91 -20.41 -10.01
C LEU A 356 -7.29 -19.07 -10.38
N ASP A 357 -6.17 -18.74 -9.74
CA ASP A 357 -5.35 -17.58 -10.09
C ASP A 357 -4.05 -18.04 -10.77
N PHE A 358 -3.66 -17.32 -11.81
CA PHE A 358 -2.40 -17.53 -12.53
C PHE A 358 -1.71 -16.18 -12.78
N ASP A 359 -0.44 -16.07 -12.42
CA ASP A 359 0.35 -14.87 -12.67
C ASP A 359 1.75 -15.26 -13.18
N GLN A 360 2.29 -14.49 -14.12
CA GLN A 360 3.66 -14.65 -14.60
C GLN A 360 4.30 -13.29 -14.86
N SER A 361 5.58 -13.16 -14.49
CA SER A 361 6.45 -12.04 -14.88
C SER A 361 7.80 -12.58 -15.33
N GLU A 362 8.34 -11.98 -16.39
CA GLU A 362 9.67 -12.27 -16.94
C GLU A 362 10.42 -10.94 -17.09
N ASP A 363 11.62 -10.86 -16.51
CA ASP A 363 12.51 -9.71 -16.58
C ASP A 363 13.72 -10.03 -17.44
N SER A 364 13.92 -9.26 -18.52
CA SER A 364 15.23 -9.18 -19.15
C SER A 364 16.07 -8.17 -18.38
N ARG A 365 16.93 -8.68 -17.49
CA ARG A 365 17.64 -7.89 -16.48
C ARG A 365 19.10 -7.73 -16.85
N HIS A 366 19.55 -6.48 -16.80
CA HIS A 366 20.93 -6.10 -17.06
C HIS A 366 21.50 -5.27 -15.90
N GLY A 367 22.76 -5.51 -15.57
CA GLY A 367 23.52 -4.70 -14.62
C GLY A 367 24.75 -4.09 -15.28
N TYR A 368 25.03 -2.82 -15.01
CA TYR A 368 26.19 -2.10 -15.57
C TYR A 368 26.95 -1.36 -14.48
N GLN A 369 28.20 -1.01 -14.72
CA GLN A 369 28.90 -0.01 -13.89
C GLN A 369 28.19 1.35 -13.93
N ASN A 370 28.22 2.10 -12.83
CA ASN A 370 27.79 3.52 -12.80
C ASN A 370 28.96 4.50 -12.97
N TYR A 371 29.89 4.13 -13.85
CA TYR A 371 31.02 4.96 -14.25
C TYR A 371 31.58 4.47 -15.59
N SER A 372 32.25 5.37 -16.30
CA SER A 372 33.07 5.05 -17.47
C SER A 372 34.39 5.79 -17.36
N GLY A 373 35.50 5.05 -17.31
CA GLY A 373 36.81 5.62 -16.97
C GLY A 373 36.78 6.29 -15.60
N ASN A 374 36.95 7.62 -15.56
CA ASN A 374 36.88 8.44 -14.35
C ASN A 374 35.57 9.23 -14.20
N THR A 375 34.69 9.16 -15.21
CA THR A 375 33.39 9.84 -15.16
C THR A 375 32.41 8.98 -14.36
N LEU A 376 31.84 9.55 -13.29
CA LEU A 376 30.84 8.90 -12.43
C LEU A 376 29.42 9.27 -12.88
N GLY A 377 28.42 8.46 -12.51
CA GLY A 377 27.00 8.75 -12.78
C GLY A 377 26.53 8.43 -14.21
N VAL A 378 27.34 7.67 -14.95
CA VAL A 378 27.11 7.26 -16.34
C VAL A 378 27.09 5.73 -16.48
N LYS A 379 26.28 5.21 -17.40
CA LYS A 379 26.18 3.79 -17.69
C LYS A 379 27.48 3.30 -18.35
N GLY A 380 28.17 2.37 -17.68
CA GLY A 380 29.46 1.81 -18.08
C GLY A 380 29.38 0.38 -18.61
N GLN A 381 30.40 -0.42 -18.32
CA GLN A 381 30.49 -1.81 -18.77
C GLN A 381 29.37 -2.68 -18.20
N LEU A 382 28.88 -3.62 -19.01
CA LEU A 382 27.96 -4.68 -18.60
C LEU A 382 28.63 -5.60 -17.56
N ARG A 383 27.83 -6.03 -16.58
CA ARG A 383 28.25 -6.85 -15.42
C ARG A 383 27.25 -7.96 -15.07
N ARG A 384 26.05 -7.93 -15.65
CA ARG A 384 24.98 -8.89 -15.42
C ARG A 384 24.02 -8.85 -16.60
N ASP A 385 23.56 -10.00 -17.02
CA ASP A 385 22.65 -10.20 -18.15
C ASP A 385 21.90 -11.52 -17.89
N GLU A 386 20.60 -11.42 -17.61
CA GLU A 386 19.80 -12.53 -17.09
C GLU A 386 18.35 -12.43 -17.57
N ILE A 387 17.69 -13.57 -17.68
CA ILE A 387 16.23 -13.67 -17.81
C ILE A 387 15.67 -14.25 -16.51
N ASP A 388 14.98 -13.42 -15.73
CA ASP A 388 14.42 -13.81 -14.43
C ASP A 388 12.90 -14.03 -14.57
N THR A 389 12.43 -15.26 -14.38
CA THR A 389 11.00 -15.61 -14.45
C THR A 389 10.42 -15.92 -13.08
N ALA A 390 9.26 -15.33 -12.75
CA ALA A 390 8.45 -15.67 -11.58
C ALA A 390 7.05 -16.09 -12.04
N ARG A 391 6.54 -17.21 -11.54
CA ARG A 391 5.26 -17.80 -11.95
C ARG A 391 4.48 -18.34 -10.75
N SER A 392 3.22 -17.96 -10.62
CA SER A 392 2.26 -18.53 -9.65
C SER A 392 1.11 -19.27 -10.33
N LEU A 393 0.68 -20.37 -9.69
CA LEU A 393 -0.56 -21.06 -10.00
C LEU A 393 -1.23 -21.49 -8.70
N ASP A 394 -2.42 -20.95 -8.46
CA ASP A 394 -3.04 -21.01 -7.15
C ASP A 394 -4.54 -21.37 -7.22
N PRO A 395 -4.91 -22.66 -7.20
CA PRO A 395 -6.28 -23.08 -6.99
C PRO A 395 -6.74 -22.85 -5.55
N TYR A 396 -8.02 -22.51 -5.37
CA TYR A 396 -8.61 -22.33 -4.05
C TYR A 396 -10.11 -22.63 -4.02
N ILE A 397 -10.60 -22.86 -2.80
CA ILE A 397 -12.02 -23.02 -2.49
C ILE A 397 -12.35 -22.29 -1.19
N GLN A 398 -13.52 -21.66 -1.15
CA GLN A 398 -14.05 -20.93 -0.01
C GLN A 398 -15.54 -21.23 0.14
N ALA A 399 -16.02 -21.28 1.37
CA ALA A 399 -17.43 -21.34 1.72
C ALA A 399 -17.77 -20.10 2.56
N ASN A 400 -18.80 -19.38 2.15
CA ASN A 400 -19.40 -18.27 2.89
C ASN A 400 -20.82 -18.69 3.29
N TRP A 401 -21.11 -18.71 4.58
CA TRP A 401 -22.37 -19.22 5.10
C TRP A 401 -22.99 -18.27 6.11
N ALA A 402 -24.10 -17.63 5.75
CA ALA A 402 -24.92 -16.88 6.68
C ALA A 402 -26.07 -17.77 7.17
N LEU A 403 -26.14 -18.03 8.47
CA LEU A 403 -27.16 -18.89 9.09
C LEU A 403 -27.71 -18.20 10.34
N ASP A 404 -28.95 -17.71 10.24
CA ASP A 404 -29.61 -16.92 11.27
C ASP A 404 -28.75 -15.72 11.71
N ARG A 405 -28.15 -15.80 12.90
CA ARG A 405 -27.27 -14.77 13.49
C ARG A 405 -25.78 -15.08 13.33
N TRP A 406 -25.45 -16.17 12.65
CA TRP A 406 -24.08 -16.62 12.46
C TRP A 406 -23.62 -16.35 11.03
N THR A 407 -22.39 -15.87 10.89
CA THR A 407 -21.69 -15.84 9.60
C THR A 407 -20.41 -16.62 9.72
N LEU A 408 -20.25 -17.64 8.89
CA LEU A 408 -19.07 -18.49 8.85
C LEU A 408 -18.38 -18.29 7.50
N GLN A 409 -17.06 -18.17 7.53
CA GLN A 409 -16.23 -18.23 6.33
C GLN A 409 -15.10 -19.21 6.55
N ALA A 410 -14.91 -20.14 5.63
CA ALA A 410 -13.81 -21.09 5.67
C ALA A 410 -13.26 -21.28 4.26
N GLY A 411 -11.96 -21.44 4.13
CA GLY A 411 -11.34 -21.65 2.82
C GLY A 411 -9.94 -22.19 2.90
N VAL A 412 -9.47 -22.70 1.78
CA VAL A 412 -8.10 -23.15 1.60
C VAL A 412 -7.64 -22.81 0.19
N ARG A 413 -6.40 -22.34 0.09
CA ARG A 413 -5.68 -22.11 -1.15
C ARG A 413 -4.41 -22.95 -1.16
N HIS A 414 -4.13 -23.57 -2.30
CA HIS A 414 -2.86 -24.22 -2.55
C HIS A 414 -2.07 -23.34 -3.51
N SER A 415 -0.94 -22.79 -3.08
CA SER A 415 -0.14 -21.89 -3.89
C SER A 415 1.16 -22.56 -4.32
N THR A 416 1.48 -22.48 -5.61
CA THR A 416 2.77 -22.90 -6.17
C THR A 416 3.46 -21.70 -6.80
N MET A 417 4.62 -21.32 -6.27
CA MET A 417 5.47 -20.26 -6.78
C MET A 417 6.76 -20.84 -7.36
N GLN A 418 7.06 -20.53 -8.61
CA GLN A 418 8.29 -20.92 -9.28
C GLN A 418 9.13 -19.68 -9.59
N MET A 419 10.40 -19.71 -9.20
CA MET A 419 11.42 -18.73 -9.57
C MET A 419 12.43 -19.44 -10.45
N ASP A 420 12.73 -18.87 -11.61
CA ASP A 420 13.72 -19.37 -12.55
C ASP A 420 14.62 -18.20 -12.96
N VAL A 421 15.91 -18.46 -13.06
CA VAL A 421 16.91 -17.50 -13.53
C VAL A 421 17.77 -18.18 -14.58
N ASP A 422 17.76 -17.61 -15.78
CA ASP A 422 18.66 -17.96 -16.89
C ASP A 422 19.76 -16.89 -16.98
N ASP A 423 20.98 -17.27 -16.59
CA ASP A 423 22.15 -16.39 -16.58
C ASP A 423 22.83 -16.37 -17.95
N GLN A 424 22.80 -15.22 -18.60
CA GLN A 424 23.37 -15.02 -19.93
C GLN A 424 24.75 -14.34 -19.85
N PHE A 425 25.18 -13.89 -18.67
CA PHE A 425 26.49 -13.25 -18.46
C PHE A 425 27.58 -14.27 -18.12
N LEU A 426 27.85 -15.20 -19.04
CA LEU A 426 28.70 -16.37 -18.79
C LEU A 426 30.19 -16.08 -18.55
N SER A 427 30.65 -14.84 -18.69
CA SER A 427 32.06 -14.47 -18.49
C SER A 427 32.55 -14.65 -17.05
N ASN A 428 31.63 -14.70 -16.08
CA ASN A 428 31.91 -14.92 -14.67
C ASN A 428 31.37 -16.27 -14.15
N GLY A 429 31.09 -17.20 -15.07
CA GLY A 429 30.44 -18.48 -14.78
C GLY A 429 28.92 -18.43 -15.00
N ASP A 430 28.29 -19.60 -15.00
CA ASP A 430 26.85 -19.77 -15.13
C ASP A 430 26.25 -19.97 -13.72
N ALA A 431 25.39 -19.04 -13.28
CA ALA A 431 24.63 -19.19 -12.04
C ALA A 431 23.13 -19.41 -12.27
N SER A 432 22.74 -19.88 -13.43
CA SER A 432 21.35 -20.25 -13.71
C SER A 432 20.82 -21.22 -12.66
N GLY A 433 19.53 -21.13 -12.37
CA GLY A 433 18.89 -22.03 -11.43
C GLY A 433 17.42 -21.73 -11.20
N ASN A 434 16.78 -22.65 -10.50
CA ASN A 434 15.36 -22.53 -10.20
C ASN A 434 15.04 -22.93 -8.76
N LYS A 435 13.89 -22.44 -8.28
CA LYS A 435 13.34 -22.79 -6.99
C LYS A 435 11.81 -22.78 -7.04
N THR A 436 11.22 -23.84 -6.51
CA THR A 436 9.77 -23.96 -6.34
C THR A 436 9.39 -23.93 -4.87
N TYR A 437 8.37 -23.14 -4.54
CA TYR A 437 7.76 -23.05 -3.21
C TYR A 437 6.29 -23.45 -3.29
N GLN A 438 5.85 -24.30 -2.36
CA GLN A 438 4.46 -24.77 -2.29
C GLN A 438 3.92 -24.66 -0.89
N LYS A 439 2.72 -24.07 -0.73
CA LYS A 439 2.09 -23.87 0.57
C LYS A 439 0.56 -23.98 0.51
N ASN A 440 0.00 -24.50 1.59
CA ASN A 440 -1.44 -24.49 1.85
C ASN A 440 -1.74 -23.40 2.87
N THR A 441 -2.70 -22.52 2.55
CA THR A 441 -3.11 -21.42 3.41
C THR A 441 -4.59 -21.55 3.76
N PRO A 442 -4.94 -22.35 4.78
CA PRO A 442 -6.30 -22.42 5.29
C PRO A 442 -6.63 -21.20 6.17
N SER A 443 -7.88 -20.78 6.14
CA SER A 443 -8.45 -19.82 7.08
C SER A 443 -9.86 -20.21 7.48
N MET A 444 -10.25 -19.85 8.71
CA MET A 444 -11.62 -19.98 9.20
C MET A 444 -11.96 -18.75 10.04
N SER A 445 -13.17 -18.24 9.85
CA SER A 445 -13.70 -17.08 10.55
C SER A 445 -15.17 -17.33 10.93
N VAL A 446 -15.56 -16.91 12.11
CA VAL A 446 -16.92 -17.04 12.64
C VAL A 446 -17.32 -15.72 13.25
N MET A 447 -18.52 -15.25 12.94
CA MET A 447 -19.13 -14.06 13.51
C MET A 447 -20.51 -14.37 14.04
N TYR A 448 -20.89 -13.67 15.11
CA TYR A 448 -22.21 -13.71 15.72
C TYR A 448 -22.79 -12.29 15.81
N ALA A 449 -24.01 -12.12 15.30
CA ALA A 449 -24.80 -10.91 15.43
C ALA A 449 -25.62 -10.94 16.72
N PHE A 450 -25.16 -10.23 17.76
CA PHE A 450 -25.91 -10.09 19.02
C PHE A 450 -27.20 -9.29 18.81
N THR A 451 -27.08 -8.22 18.01
CA THR A 451 -28.15 -7.38 17.46
C THR A 451 -27.79 -7.04 16.01
N PRO A 452 -28.70 -6.46 15.21
CA PRO A 452 -28.37 -5.96 13.86
C PRO A 452 -27.23 -4.93 13.84
N ASP A 453 -26.97 -4.29 14.99
CA ASP A 453 -26.01 -3.20 15.16
C ASP A 453 -24.78 -3.60 15.97
N LEU A 454 -24.64 -4.87 16.40
CA LEU A 454 -23.53 -5.33 17.22
C LEU A 454 -23.13 -6.76 16.87
N HIS A 455 -22.00 -6.87 16.18
CA HIS A 455 -21.41 -8.14 15.77
C HIS A 455 -20.09 -8.37 16.50
N ALA A 456 -19.77 -9.61 16.85
CA ALA A 456 -18.42 -10.00 17.24
C ALA A 456 -17.95 -11.19 16.42
N TYR A 457 -16.66 -11.27 16.18
CA TYR A 457 -16.08 -12.31 15.35
C TYR A 457 -14.72 -12.80 15.89
N ILE A 458 -14.35 -13.98 15.45
CA ILE A 458 -13.04 -14.58 15.63
C ILE A 458 -12.58 -15.11 14.28
N SER A 459 -11.33 -14.89 13.92
CA SER A 459 -10.71 -15.45 12.72
C SER A 459 -9.33 -16.02 13.00
N ALA A 460 -8.99 -17.07 12.27
CA ALA A 460 -7.68 -17.70 12.32
C ALA A 460 -7.28 -18.17 10.92
N GLY A 461 -5.99 -18.09 10.61
CA GLY A 461 -5.50 -18.63 9.35
C GLY A 461 -3.99 -18.59 9.21
N LYS A 462 -3.51 -19.27 8.16
CA LYS A 462 -2.10 -19.29 7.79
C LYS A 462 -1.84 -18.43 6.57
N GLY A 463 -0.65 -17.83 6.52
CA GLY A 463 -0.14 -17.13 5.35
C GLY A 463 1.34 -17.42 5.14
N PHE A 464 1.87 -17.03 3.99
CA PHE A 464 3.30 -17.16 3.71
C PHE A 464 3.80 -16.05 2.78
N GLU A 465 5.09 -15.78 2.86
CA GLU A 465 5.80 -14.79 2.06
C GLU A 465 6.99 -15.47 1.38
N THR A 466 7.05 -15.43 0.06
CA THR A 466 8.19 -16.00 -0.69
C THR A 466 9.36 -15.03 -0.71
N PRO A 467 10.62 -15.51 -0.78
CA PRO A 467 11.72 -14.64 -1.16
C PRO A 467 11.46 -14.02 -2.53
N THR A 468 11.74 -12.74 -2.68
CA THR A 468 11.65 -12.05 -3.98
C THR A 468 12.83 -12.41 -4.87
N GLN A 469 12.74 -12.18 -6.19
CA GLN A 469 13.92 -12.33 -7.07
C GLN A 469 15.08 -11.42 -6.62
N ALA A 470 14.76 -10.22 -6.12
CA ALA A 470 15.75 -9.29 -5.59
C ALA A 470 16.47 -9.81 -4.32
N GLU A 471 15.79 -10.63 -3.50
CA GLU A 471 16.38 -11.26 -2.31
C GLU A 471 17.20 -12.50 -2.62
N LEU A 472 16.80 -13.23 -3.67
CA LEU A 472 17.55 -14.36 -4.19
C LEU A 472 18.81 -13.90 -4.95
N ALA A 473 18.88 -12.63 -5.38
CA ALA A 473 19.93 -12.12 -6.27
C ALA A 473 21.37 -12.30 -5.77
N TYR A 474 21.60 -12.39 -4.46
CA TYR A 474 22.95 -12.49 -3.89
C TYR A 474 23.03 -13.53 -2.78
N ALA A 475 23.89 -14.53 -2.99
CA ALA A 475 24.30 -15.48 -1.96
C ALA A 475 25.04 -14.78 -0.78
N PRO A 476 25.02 -15.37 0.43
CA PRO A 476 25.79 -14.90 1.58
C PRO A 476 27.30 -14.76 1.30
N GLY A 477 27.91 -13.69 1.81
CA GLY A 477 29.36 -13.48 1.75
C GLY A 477 29.87 -13.13 0.35
N ASN A 478 31.00 -13.73 -0.04
CA ASN A 478 31.63 -13.49 -1.35
C ASN A 478 31.32 -14.59 -2.38
N ALA A 479 30.33 -15.45 -2.10
CA ALA A 479 29.93 -16.47 -3.05
C ALA A 479 29.30 -15.84 -4.30
N GLU A 480 29.72 -16.30 -5.47
CA GLU A 480 29.08 -15.96 -6.75
C GLU A 480 27.87 -16.88 -6.95
N GLY A 481 26.67 -16.30 -7.03
CA GLY A 481 25.44 -17.02 -7.34
C GLY A 481 24.21 -16.53 -6.57
N PHE A 482 23.06 -17.12 -6.92
CA PHE A 482 21.77 -16.84 -6.29
C PHE A 482 21.58 -17.60 -4.98
N ASN A 483 20.82 -17.01 -4.06
CA ASN A 483 20.53 -17.57 -2.75
C ASN A 483 19.29 -18.47 -2.75
N PHE A 484 19.29 -19.55 -3.53
CA PHE A 484 18.18 -20.53 -3.54
C PHE A 484 18.04 -21.34 -2.23
N GLY A 485 18.87 -21.05 -1.23
CA GLY A 485 18.75 -21.57 0.14
C GLY A 485 17.65 -20.91 0.96
N LEU A 486 17.16 -19.73 0.55
CA LEU A 486 16.09 -19.03 1.26
C LEU A 486 14.78 -19.81 1.23
N LYS A 487 14.15 -19.91 2.41
CA LYS A 487 12.81 -20.46 2.61
C LYS A 487 11.77 -19.33 2.64
N PRO A 488 10.50 -19.63 2.33
CA PRO A 488 9.42 -18.69 2.56
C PRO A 488 9.23 -18.46 4.06
N SER A 489 8.84 -17.25 4.45
CA SER A 489 8.38 -16.96 5.80
C SER A 489 6.94 -17.44 5.96
N GLU A 490 6.61 -18.08 7.07
CA GLU A 490 5.28 -18.65 7.33
C GLU A 490 4.64 -17.97 8.53
N SER A 491 3.38 -17.55 8.40
CA SER A 491 2.66 -16.87 9.46
C SER A 491 1.41 -17.63 9.89
N THR A 492 1.14 -17.60 11.18
CA THR A 492 -0.15 -18.01 11.76
C THR A 492 -0.75 -16.81 12.45
N GLN A 493 -2.00 -16.48 12.10
CA GLN A 493 -2.70 -15.30 12.58
C GLN A 493 -3.96 -15.70 13.34
N TYR A 494 -4.20 -15.04 14.46
CA TYR A 494 -5.43 -15.10 15.23
C TYR A 494 -5.94 -13.69 15.45
N GLU A 495 -7.24 -13.47 15.27
CA GLU A 495 -7.89 -12.19 15.47
C GLU A 495 -9.24 -12.39 16.14
N MET A 496 -9.61 -11.45 17.01
CA MET A 496 -10.94 -11.32 17.57
C MET A 496 -11.34 -9.85 17.47
N GLY A 497 -12.58 -9.58 17.08
CA GLY A 497 -13.05 -8.21 16.95
C GLY A 497 -14.53 -8.03 17.21
N VAL A 498 -14.91 -6.76 17.35
CA VAL A 498 -16.28 -6.29 17.54
C VAL A 498 -16.55 -5.18 16.52
N LYS A 499 -17.73 -5.23 15.91
CA LYS A 499 -18.25 -4.20 15.01
C LYS A 499 -19.56 -3.70 15.59
N ALA A 500 -19.66 -2.39 15.79
CA ALA A 500 -20.83 -1.76 16.36
C ALA A 500 -21.30 -0.58 15.53
N GLN A 501 -22.61 -0.44 15.35
CA GLN A 501 -23.27 0.71 14.75
C GLN A 501 -24.11 1.39 15.85
N LEU A 502 -23.64 2.54 16.35
CA LEU A 502 -24.31 3.31 17.40
C LEU A 502 -24.88 4.59 16.78
N ASN A 503 -26.14 4.55 16.36
CA ASN A 503 -26.79 5.61 15.58
C ASN A 503 -25.93 5.98 14.35
N ASN A 504 -25.32 7.16 14.37
CA ASN A 504 -24.52 7.71 13.29
C ASN A 504 -23.02 7.38 13.42
N THR A 505 -22.65 6.46 14.32
CA THR A 505 -21.26 6.12 14.65
C THR A 505 -20.98 4.66 14.38
N ARG A 506 -20.01 4.36 13.53
CA ARG A 506 -19.48 3.03 13.30
C ARG A 506 -18.20 2.85 14.10
N ILE A 507 -18.09 1.75 14.84
CA ILE A 507 -16.91 1.38 15.63
C ILE A 507 -16.47 -0.02 15.24
N ASN A 508 -15.21 -0.14 14.83
CA ASN A 508 -14.54 -1.41 14.58
C ASN A 508 -13.36 -1.53 15.53
N ALA A 509 -13.33 -2.57 16.36
CA ALA A 509 -12.22 -2.84 17.27
C ALA A 509 -11.73 -4.28 17.11
N ALA A 510 -10.43 -4.48 17.05
CA ALA A 510 -9.84 -5.81 16.91
C ALA A 510 -8.58 -5.97 17.77
N ILE A 511 -8.39 -7.16 18.31
CA ILE A 511 -7.12 -7.62 18.87
C ILE A 511 -6.60 -8.77 18.02
N PHE A 512 -5.29 -8.84 17.85
CA PHE A 512 -4.69 -9.89 17.04
C PHE A 512 -3.33 -10.34 17.57
N GLN A 513 -2.96 -11.55 17.19
CA GLN A 513 -1.64 -12.12 17.37
C GLN A 513 -1.19 -12.81 16.08
N ILE A 514 0.04 -12.53 15.69
CA ILE A 514 0.68 -13.09 14.49
C ILE A 514 2.03 -13.64 14.92
N THR A 515 2.22 -14.93 14.69
CA THR A 515 3.52 -15.59 14.85
C THR A 515 4.08 -15.88 13.46
N THR A 516 5.32 -15.49 13.20
CA THR A 516 6.00 -15.81 11.93
C THR A 516 7.24 -16.63 12.18
N GLU A 517 7.43 -17.68 11.38
CA GLU A 517 8.61 -18.54 11.34
C GLU A 517 9.39 -18.30 10.05
N ASP A 518 10.69 -18.58 10.08
CA ASP A 518 11.61 -18.35 8.97
C ASP A 518 11.52 -16.92 8.40
N GLU A 519 11.42 -15.91 9.27
CA GLU A 519 11.29 -14.49 8.88
C GLU A 519 12.49 -14.06 8.01
N LEU A 520 12.25 -13.52 6.82
CA LEU A 520 13.34 -13.07 5.96
C LEU A 520 13.94 -11.76 6.51
N VAL A 521 15.26 -11.75 6.69
CA VAL A 521 16.01 -10.61 7.25
C VAL A 521 17.23 -10.30 6.38
N VAL A 522 17.66 -9.03 6.43
CA VAL A 522 18.96 -8.65 5.87
C VAL A 522 20.04 -9.33 6.70
N GLN A 523 20.89 -10.11 6.04
CA GLN A 523 22.06 -10.70 6.66
C GLN A 523 23.25 -9.74 6.58
N GLN A 524 23.47 -9.16 5.40
CA GLN A 524 24.60 -8.29 5.12
C GLN A 524 24.23 -7.32 4.00
N SER A 525 24.59 -6.04 4.15
CA SER A 525 24.49 -5.04 3.07
C SER A 525 25.82 -4.31 2.91
N ILE A 526 26.65 -4.75 1.97
CA ILE A 526 27.99 -4.18 1.72
C ILE A 526 28.11 -3.84 0.24
N GLY A 527 28.64 -2.65 -0.05
CA GLY A 527 28.90 -2.25 -1.43
C GLY A 527 27.63 -2.09 -2.28
N GLY A 528 26.49 -1.82 -1.63
CA GLY A 528 25.15 -1.74 -2.22
C GLY A 528 24.59 -3.05 -2.75
N ARG A 529 25.07 -4.17 -2.19
CA ARG A 529 24.49 -5.50 -2.36
C ARG A 529 23.98 -5.98 -1.03
N THR A 530 22.78 -6.54 -1.04
CA THR A 530 22.13 -7.02 0.16
C THR A 530 21.87 -8.51 0.02
N SER A 531 22.48 -9.31 0.89
CA SER A 531 22.15 -10.73 1.04
C SER A 531 21.15 -10.90 2.18
N TYR A 532 20.32 -11.93 2.07
CA TYR A 532 19.26 -12.23 3.03
C TYR A 532 19.47 -13.60 3.67
N GLN A 533 18.82 -13.80 4.81
CA GLN A 533 18.73 -15.09 5.49
C GLN A 533 17.33 -15.25 6.11
N ASN A 534 16.94 -16.49 6.40
CA ASN A 534 15.82 -16.74 7.31
C ASN A 534 16.31 -16.58 8.76
N ALA A 535 15.72 -15.64 9.48
CA ALA A 535 15.86 -15.53 10.92
C ALA A 535 14.90 -16.47 11.65
N GLY A 536 15.02 -16.47 12.98
CA GLY A 536 14.09 -17.19 13.84
C GLY A 536 12.70 -16.55 13.90
N ARG A 537 11.95 -16.95 14.93
CA ARG A 537 10.53 -16.64 15.08
C ARG A 537 10.31 -15.16 15.43
N THR A 538 9.25 -14.55 14.90
CA THR A 538 8.77 -13.22 15.30
C THR A 538 7.36 -13.30 15.88
N LEU A 539 7.03 -12.35 16.75
CA LEU A 539 5.72 -12.24 17.39
C LEU A 539 5.21 -10.82 17.26
N ARG A 540 4.01 -10.66 16.70
CA ARG A 540 3.31 -9.39 16.58
C ARG A 540 1.96 -9.48 17.29
N ARG A 541 1.75 -8.64 18.31
CA ARG A 541 0.48 -8.54 19.04
C ARG A 541 -0.03 -7.13 18.97
N GLY A 542 -1.30 -6.94 18.67
CA GLY A 542 -1.82 -5.60 18.50
C GLY A 542 -3.29 -5.41 18.82
N PHE A 543 -3.66 -4.14 18.88
CA PHE A 543 -5.01 -3.62 19.02
C PHE A 543 -5.24 -2.56 17.95
N GLU A 544 -6.36 -2.67 17.25
CA GLU A 544 -6.84 -1.75 16.22
C GLU A 544 -8.19 -1.18 16.63
N LEU A 545 -8.39 0.12 16.44
CA LEU A 545 -9.66 0.80 16.65
C LEU A 545 -9.90 1.76 15.49
N GLY A 546 -11.00 1.58 14.78
CA GLY A 546 -11.56 2.50 13.81
C GLY A 546 -12.88 3.08 14.33
N VAL A 547 -13.05 4.39 14.24
CA VAL A 547 -14.32 5.07 14.54
C VAL A 547 -14.63 6.02 13.39
N GLU A 548 -15.83 5.93 12.84
CA GLU A 548 -16.38 6.89 11.89
C GLU A 548 -17.70 7.39 12.45
N SER A 549 -17.90 8.70 12.49
CA SER A 549 -19.11 9.28 13.08
C SER A 549 -19.60 10.49 12.30
N GLN A 550 -20.88 10.50 11.96
CA GLN A 550 -21.59 11.68 11.49
C GLN A 550 -22.20 12.40 12.72
N LEU A 551 -21.48 13.38 13.24
CA LEU A 551 -21.82 14.10 14.48
C LEU A 551 -23.06 15.00 14.31
N SER A 552 -23.26 15.54 13.10
CA SER A 552 -24.45 16.30 12.65
C SER A 552 -24.45 16.34 11.13
N ASP A 553 -25.44 16.96 10.47
CA ASP A 553 -25.45 17.13 9.00
C ASP A 553 -24.18 17.77 8.44
N HIS A 554 -23.53 18.63 9.24
CA HIS A 554 -22.36 19.41 8.82
C HIS A 554 -21.04 18.91 9.37
N TRP A 555 -21.04 17.99 10.35
CA TRP A 555 -19.80 17.57 11.02
C TRP A 555 -19.65 16.06 10.97
N SER A 556 -18.48 15.62 10.52
CA SER A 556 -18.08 14.22 10.57
C SER A 556 -16.68 14.06 11.14
N THR A 557 -16.40 12.91 11.72
CA THR A 557 -15.07 12.59 12.26
C THR A 557 -14.67 11.15 11.94
N SER A 558 -13.37 10.96 11.74
CA SER A 558 -12.76 9.65 11.55
C SER A 558 -11.58 9.53 12.52
N LEU A 559 -11.45 8.37 13.17
CA LEU A 559 -10.37 8.05 14.09
C LEU A 559 -9.83 6.67 13.73
N ALA A 560 -8.54 6.55 13.56
CA ALA A 560 -7.85 5.27 13.45
C ALA A 560 -6.71 5.21 14.44
N TYR A 561 -6.75 4.23 15.33
CA TYR A 561 -5.74 3.99 16.35
C TYR A 561 -5.19 2.59 16.22
N THR A 562 -3.87 2.44 16.40
CA THR A 562 -3.22 1.14 16.42
C THR A 562 -2.14 1.11 17.49
N ARG A 563 -2.13 0.04 18.29
CA ARG A 563 -1.03 -0.34 19.16
C ARG A 563 -0.49 -1.67 18.66
N LEU A 564 0.79 -1.73 18.31
CA LEU A 564 1.45 -2.92 17.80
C LEU A 564 2.75 -3.19 18.58
N HIS A 565 2.84 -4.36 19.18
CA HIS A 565 4.06 -4.85 19.80
C HIS A 565 4.63 -5.97 18.93
N ALA A 566 5.65 -5.63 18.14
CA ALA A 566 6.27 -6.51 17.15
C ALA A 566 7.75 -6.74 17.49
N THR A 567 8.11 -7.98 17.86
CA THR A 567 9.45 -8.34 18.34
C THR A 567 9.95 -9.66 17.77
N TYR A 568 11.26 -9.89 17.83
CA TYR A 568 11.84 -11.23 17.71
C TYR A 568 11.47 -12.08 18.92
N ASP A 569 11.08 -13.34 18.68
CA ASP A 569 10.70 -14.33 19.70
C ASP A 569 11.73 -15.47 19.84
N SER A 570 12.89 -15.32 19.20
CA SER A 570 14.08 -16.16 19.35
C SER A 570 15.33 -15.37 18.95
N ASP A 571 16.46 -15.70 19.58
CA ASP A 571 17.77 -15.15 19.21
C ASP A 571 18.20 -15.66 17.83
N PHE A 572 18.93 -14.85 17.08
CA PHE A 572 19.61 -15.30 15.85
C PHE A 572 20.85 -14.46 15.57
N THR A 573 21.79 -15.01 14.82
CA THR A 573 22.99 -14.28 14.39
C THR A 573 22.75 -13.64 13.02
N SER A 574 23.04 -12.35 12.87
CA SER A 574 23.08 -11.66 11.57
C SER A 574 24.47 -11.05 11.38
N GLY A 575 25.22 -11.59 10.41
CA GLY A 575 26.63 -11.25 10.23
C GLY A 575 27.45 -11.54 11.50
N ALA A 576 28.07 -10.52 12.07
CA ALA A 576 28.85 -10.61 13.31
C ALA A 576 28.03 -10.30 14.58
N ASN A 577 26.76 -9.89 14.45
CA ASN A 577 25.94 -9.45 15.57
C ASN A 577 24.96 -10.55 15.99
N THR A 578 24.76 -10.69 17.29
CA THR A 578 23.61 -11.42 17.85
C THR A 578 22.43 -10.48 17.95
N ILE A 579 21.29 -10.91 17.42
CA ILE A 579 20.00 -10.23 17.58
C ILE A 579 19.24 -10.96 18.68
N ASP A 580 19.00 -10.25 19.77
CA ASP A 580 18.38 -10.82 20.96
C ASP A 580 16.85 -10.93 20.80
N LYS A 581 16.29 -11.99 21.38
CA LYS A 581 14.86 -12.12 21.62
C LYS A 581 14.35 -10.89 22.39
N GLY A 582 13.24 -10.34 21.92
CA GLY A 582 12.61 -9.14 22.49
C GLY A 582 13.03 -7.85 21.80
N ASN A 583 14.06 -7.85 20.95
CA ASN A 583 14.32 -6.72 20.06
C ASN A 583 13.11 -6.46 19.16
N TYR A 584 12.81 -5.19 18.95
CA TYR A 584 11.71 -4.75 18.10
C TYR A 584 12.08 -4.89 16.63
N LEU A 585 11.09 -5.29 15.84
CA LEU A 585 11.18 -5.27 14.39
C LEU A 585 11.38 -3.82 13.90
N PRO A 586 12.44 -3.51 13.13
CA PRO A 586 12.67 -2.17 12.64
C PRO A 586 11.63 -1.74 11.60
N GLY A 587 11.43 -0.43 11.46
CA GLY A 587 10.41 0.16 10.60
C GLY A 587 8.97 0.09 11.16
N VAL A 588 8.74 -0.62 12.27
CA VAL A 588 7.40 -0.80 12.85
C VAL A 588 7.16 0.20 14.00
N PRO A 589 6.27 1.19 13.85
CA PRO A 589 5.85 2.04 14.97
C PRO A 589 4.96 1.24 15.93
N GLN A 590 5.20 1.40 17.22
CA GLN A 590 4.37 0.75 18.24
C GLN A 590 3.00 1.38 18.39
N THR A 591 2.88 2.68 18.15
CA THR A 591 1.60 3.39 18.21
C THR A 591 1.47 4.29 17.01
N THR A 592 0.33 4.19 16.33
CA THR A 592 -0.12 5.14 15.33
C THR A 592 -1.51 5.64 15.68
N LEU A 593 -1.76 6.90 15.34
CA LEU A 593 -3.06 7.54 15.49
C LEU A 593 -3.27 8.47 14.30
N PHE A 594 -4.42 8.34 13.66
CA PHE A 594 -4.99 9.30 12.73
C PHE A 594 -6.31 9.79 13.30
N ALA A 595 -6.57 11.08 13.23
CA ALA A 595 -7.82 11.68 13.59
C ALA A 595 -8.17 12.77 12.59
N GLU A 596 -9.41 12.85 12.18
CA GLU A 596 -9.92 13.85 11.26
C GLU A 596 -11.23 14.42 11.80
N LEU A 597 -11.36 15.74 11.75
CA LEU A 597 -12.61 16.43 11.97
C LEU A 597 -12.93 17.24 10.73
N ASN A 598 -14.04 16.89 10.08
CA ASN A 598 -14.50 17.50 8.85
C ASN A 598 -15.77 18.32 9.09
N TRP A 599 -15.84 19.48 8.45
CA TRP A 599 -16.92 20.44 8.52
C TRP A 599 -17.38 20.82 7.11
N LYS A 600 -18.67 20.59 6.84
CA LYS A 600 -19.37 20.98 5.61
C LYS A 600 -20.46 22.00 5.94
N PRO A 601 -20.14 23.29 6.17
CA PRO A 601 -21.13 24.30 6.57
C PRO A 601 -22.19 24.57 5.50
N ARG A 602 -21.87 24.28 4.25
CA ARG A 602 -22.71 24.42 3.07
C ARG A 602 -22.34 23.31 2.11
N ASP A 603 -23.24 22.94 1.22
CA ASP A 603 -22.97 21.86 0.24
C ASP A 603 -21.79 22.16 -0.69
N TRP A 604 -21.49 23.44 -0.90
CA TRP A 604 -20.38 23.92 -1.72
C TRP A 604 -19.06 24.14 -0.96
N VAL A 605 -19.01 23.89 0.36
CA VAL A 605 -17.81 24.09 1.20
C VAL A 605 -17.52 22.83 2.01
N SER A 606 -16.31 22.30 1.89
CA SER A 606 -15.77 21.26 2.77
C SER A 606 -14.47 21.75 3.38
N THR A 607 -14.24 21.53 4.68
CA THR A 607 -12.97 21.82 5.32
C THR A 607 -12.70 20.87 6.48
N ALA A 608 -11.43 20.53 6.71
CA ALA A 608 -11.07 19.58 7.74
C ALA A 608 -9.71 19.86 8.35
N ILE A 609 -9.54 19.39 9.59
CA ILE A 609 -8.26 19.28 10.27
C ILE A 609 -7.94 17.79 10.42
N GLU A 610 -6.74 17.40 9.99
CA GLU A 610 -6.20 16.06 10.15
C GLU A 610 -5.09 16.10 11.20
N GLY A 611 -5.05 15.14 12.10
CA GLY A 611 -3.97 14.92 13.06
C GLY A 611 -3.38 13.53 12.89
N MET A 612 -2.06 13.45 12.79
CA MET A 612 -1.33 12.18 12.73
C MET A 612 -0.29 12.13 13.84
N TYR A 613 -0.23 11.01 14.55
CA TYR A 613 0.84 10.69 15.50
C TYR A 613 1.45 9.33 15.19
N ARG A 614 2.78 9.25 15.30
CA ARG A 614 3.54 8.00 15.22
C ARG A 614 4.59 7.97 16.31
N SER A 615 4.68 6.84 17.01
CA SER A 615 5.75 6.60 17.98
C SER A 615 7.10 6.44 17.28
N LYS A 616 8.19 6.45 18.06
CA LYS A 616 9.53 6.17 17.54
C LYS A 616 9.60 4.83 16.80
N VAL A 617 10.50 4.72 15.84
CA VAL A 617 10.79 3.48 15.09
C VAL A 617 12.28 3.15 15.13
N TYR A 618 12.61 1.89 15.36
CA TYR A 618 13.99 1.41 15.23
C TYR A 618 14.33 1.26 13.74
N VAL A 619 15.59 1.46 13.40
CA VAL A 619 16.06 1.51 12.01
C VAL A 619 16.83 0.25 11.58
N GLU A 620 17.22 -0.59 12.54
CA GLU A 620 17.94 -1.84 12.30
C GLU A 620 17.66 -2.87 13.42
N ASP A 621 17.99 -4.14 13.15
CA ASP A 621 17.53 -5.30 13.93
C ASP A 621 18.16 -5.41 15.34
N THR A 622 19.35 -4.82 15.58
CA THR A 622 20.00 -4.80 16.91
C THR A 622 19.35 -3.78 17.86
N ASN A 623 18.59 -2.82 17.33
CA ASN A 623 17.97 -1.70 18.05
C ASN A 623 18.96 -0.77 18.78
N GLN A 624 20.24 -0.78 18.39
CA GLN A 624 21.30 0.03 19.00
C GLN A 624 21.53 1.36 18.29
N GLN A 625 21.23 1.43 16.98
CA GLN A 625 21.30 2.70 16.27
C GLN A 625 20.22 3.66 16.77
N HIS A 626 20.45 4.95 16.58
CA HIS A 626 19.48 5.96 16.98
C HIS A 626 18.12 5.68 16.30
N ALA A 627 17.04 5.68 17.07
CA ALA A 627 15.71 5.44 16.54
C ALA A 627 15.18 6.72 15.88
N ALA A 628 14.40 6.61 14.80
CA ALA A 628 13.70 7.79 14.30
C ALA A 628 12.66 8.23 15.35
N PRO A 629 12.66 9.51 15.78
CA PRO A 629 11.82 9.96 16.90
C PRO A 629 10.32 9.87 16.61
N ALA A 630 9.53 9.84 17.68
CA ALA A 630 8.09 10.02 17.59
C ALA A 630 7.74 11.42 17.07
N TYR A 631 6.64 11.52 16.32
CA TYR A 631 6.14 12.81 15.84
C TYR A 631 4.62 12.90 15.84
N SER A 632 4.15 14.15 15.88
CA SER A 632 2.77 14.53 15.65
C SER A 632 2.75 15.67 14.63
N VAL A 633 1.92 15.57 13.62
CA VAL A 633 1.71 16.61 12.60
C VAL A 633 0.22 16.85 12.43
N PHE A 634 -0.14 18.09 12.09
CA PHE A 634 -1.51 18.51 11.84
C PHE A 634 -1.59 19.15 10.47
N ASN A 635 -2.62 18.80 9.70
CA ASN A 635 -2.88 19.34 8.39
C ASN A 635 -4.24 20.02 8.39
N TRP A 636 -4.42 20.96 7.49
CA TRP A 636 -5.70 21.59 7.21
C TRP A 636 -5.97 21.55 5.71
N ARG A 637 -7.23 21.31 5.34
CA ARG A 637 -7.68 21.39 3.96
C ARG A 637 -9.02 22.09 3.85
N ALA A 638 -9.27 22.68 2.70
CA ALA A 638 -10.56 23.21 2.29
C ALA A 638 -10.80 22.94 0.81
N ARG A 639 -12.05 22.64 0.46
CA ARG A 639 -12.54 22.47 -0.90
C ARG A 639 -13.79 23.32 -1.08
N PHE A 640 -13.89 23.98 -2.21
CA PHE A 640 -15.05 24.74 -2.64
C PHE A 640 -15.56 24.15 -3.95
N GLU A 641 -16.88 23.94 -4.09
CA GLU A 641 -17.48 23.36 -5.30
C GLU A 641 -18.76 24.12 -5.69
N GLN A 642 -18.73 24.80 -6.83
CA GLN A 642 -19.79 25.69 -7.29
C GLN A 642 -20.38 25.16 -8.60
N LYS A 643 -21.70 24.97 -8.64
CA LYS A 643 -22.41 24.50 -9.83
C LYS A 643 -23.17 25.66 -10.47
N VAL A 644 -22.91 25.92 -11.75
CA VAL A 644 -23.53 26.98 -12.56
C VAL A 644 -23.92 26.38 -13.91
N GLU A 645 -25.22 26.17 -14.11
CA GLU A 645 -25.74 25.48 -15.30
C GLU A 645 -25.03 24.13 -15.53
N HIS A 646 -24.34 23.98 -16.66
CA HIS A 646 -23.59 22.79 -17.05
C HIS A 646 -22.17 22.74 -16.47
N TRP A 647 -21.73 23.80 -15.77
CA TRP A 647 -20.38 23.91 -15.23
C TRP A 647 -20.34 23.58 -13.74
N THR A 648 -19.36 22.80 -13.32
CA THR A 648 -18.93 22.66 -11.93
C THR A 648 -17.52 23.21 -11.80
N PHE A 649 -17.33 24.23 -10.97
CA PHE A 649 -16.01 24.77 -10.63
C PHE A 649 -15.61 24.27 -9.26
N HIS A 650 -14.37 23.82 -9.11
CA HIS A 650 -13.83 23.43 -7.81
C HIS A 650 -12.52 24.13 -7.50
N GLN A 651 -12.28 24.39 -6.23
CA GLN A 651 -11.01 24.91 -5.71
C GLN A 651 -10.60 24.12 -4.48
N THR A 652 -9.30 23.86 -4.36
CA THR A 652 -8.72 23.15 -3.22
C THR A 652 -7.64 24.01 -2.60
N LEU A 653 -7.60 24.08 -1.27
CA LEU A 653 -6.51 24.67 -0.49
C LEU A 653 -6.07 23.64 0.56
N ARG A 654 -4.77 23.44 0.70
CA ARG A 654 -4.22 22.52 1.70
C ARG A 654 -2.96 23.09 2.34
N LEU A 655 -2.87 22.96 3.65
CA LEU A 655 -1.68 23.25 4.45
C LEU A 655 -1.30 21.99 5.21
N ASP A 656 -0.17 21.40 4.84
CA ASP A 656 0.41 20.28 5.57
C ASP A 656 1.37 20.78 6.65
N ASN A 657 1.40 20.07 7.78
CA ASN A 657 2.30 20.36 8.89
C ASN A 657 2.17 21.81 9.40
N LEU A 658 0.96 22.18 9.84
CA LEU A 658 0.59 23.52 10.32
C LEU A 658 1.56 24.10 11.36
N LEU A 659 2.12 23.23 12.20
CA LEU A 659 3.04 23.59 13.29
C LEU A 659 4.52 23.64 12.86
N ASP A 660 4.80 23.47 11.56
CA ASP A 660 6.13 23.52 10.97
C ASP A 660 7.15 22.61 11.70
N ARG A 661 6.70 21.41 12.06
CA ARG A 661 7.52 20.46 12.81
C ARG A 661 8.52 19.81 11.87
N GLN A 662 9.82 19.87 12.17
CA GLN A 662 10.80 19.04 11.47
C GLN A 662 10.80 17.61 12.03
N TYR A 663 10.64 16.61 11.15
CA TYR A 663 10.61 15.19 11.53
C TYR A 663 11.19 14.27 10.45
N VAL A 664 11.40 13.00 10.81
CA VAL A 664 11.78 11.92 9.89
C VAL A 664 10.50 11.29 9.34
N GLY A 665 10.27 11.42 8.04
CA GLY A 665 9.05 10.95 7.36
C GLY A 665 9.02 9.44 7.17
N SER A 666 10.17 8.85 6.86
CA SER A 666 10.38 7.42 6.59
C SER A 666 11.81 7.00 6.94
N VAL A 667 12.05 5.69 6.96
CA VAL A 667 13.38 5.13 7.24
C VAL A 667 13.75 4.05 6.23
N ILE A 668 15.02 4.02 5.83
CA ILE A 668 15.62 2.93 5.04
C ILE A 668 16.11 1.87 6.03
N VAL A 669 15.27 0.85 6.27
CA VAL A 669 15.57 -0.19 7.25
C VAL A 669 16.84 -0.96 6.88
N GLY A 670 17.79 -1.05 7.82
CA GLY A 670 18.98 -1.88 7.68
C GLY A 670 20.04 -1.40 6.68
N ASP A 671 20.06 -0.12 6.27
CA ASP A 671 21.15 0.40 5.42
C ASP A 671 22.52 0.25 6.11
N GLY A 672 23.40 -0.55 5.52
CA GLY A 672 24.75 -0.83 6.03
C GLY A 672 25.70 0.37 6.05
N ASN A 673 25.33 1.49 5.41
CA ASN A 673 26.09 2.74 5.43
C ASN A 673 25.61 3.72 6.52
N ASN A 674 24.73 3.27 7.41
CA ASN A 674 24.11 4.08 8.47
C ASN A 674 23.25 5.27 7.98
N ARG A 675 22.77 5.22 6.73
CA ARG A 675 21.98 6.27 6.09
C ARG A 675 20.47 6.00 6.21
N TYR A 676 20.01 5.86 7.45
CA TYR A 676 18.65 5.37 7.72
C TYR A 676 17.53 6.39 7.50
N TYR A 677 17.81 7.70 7.55
CA TYR A 677 16.76 8.70 7.75
C TYR A 677 16.37 9.43 6.47
N GLU A 678 15.07 9.60 6.24
CA GLU A 678 14.53 10.45 5.18
C GLU A 678 13.70 11.57 5.81
N ALA A 679 14.17 12.81 5.71
CA ALA A 679 13.49 13.97 6.25
C ALA A 679 12.16 14.23 5.53
N ALA A 680 11.11 14.49 6.31
CA ALA A 680 9.88 15.07 5.77
C ALA A 680 9.99 16.60 5.70
N PRO A 681 9.18 17.26 4.85
CA PRO A 681 9.09 18.71 4.83
C PRO A 681 8.61 19.28 6.15
N GLY A 682 8.96 20.54 6.37
CA GLY A 682 8.27 21.43 7.29
C GLY A 682 6.85 21.74 6.80
N ARG A 683 6.37 22.95 7.08
CA ARG A 683 5.07 23.40 6.61
C ARG A 683 5.05 23.55 5.09
N SER A 684 4.09 22.91 4.43
CA SER A 684 3.89 22.98 2.98
C SER A 684 2.47 23.44 2.64
N TRP A 685 2.30 24.08 1.49
CA TRP A 685 1.01 24.56 1.01
C TRP A 685 0.74 24.08 -0.41
N TYR A 686 -0.54 23.90 -0.72
CA TYR A 686 -1.02 23.54 -2.04
C TYR A 686 -2.32 24.27 -2.33
N ALA A 687 -2.52 24.67 -3.58
CA ALA A 687 -3.74 25.27 -4.07
C ALA A 687 -4.05 24.72 -5.46
N GLY A 688 -5.30 24.34 -5.70
CA GLY A 688 -5.76 23.86 -6.98
C GLY A 688 -7.08 24.49 -7.39
N ALA A 689 -7.32 24.55 -8.68
CA ALA A 689 -8.59 24.96 -9.24
C ALA A 689 -8.87 24.15 -10.51
N GLY A 690 -10.13 23.78 -10.68
CA GLY A 690 -10.60 23.06 -11.85
C GLY A 690 -12.02 23.44 -12.25
N ALA A 691 -12.38 23.00 -13.45
CA ALA A 691 -13.70 23.16 -14.01
C ALA A 691 -14.09 21.87 -14.73
N GLN A 692 -15.37 21.53 -14.66
CA GLN A 692 -15.96 20.40 -15.33
C GLN A 692 -17.23 20.84 -16.06
N TYR A 693 -17.37 20.46 -17.32
CA TYR A 693 -18.57 20.69 -18.13
C TYR A 693 -19.33 19.38 -18.33
N GLN A 694 -20.64 19.40 -18.13
CA GLN A 694 -21.55 18.28 -18.39
C GLN A 694 -22.37 18.57 -19.66
N PHE A 695 -22.43 17.59 -20.58
CA PHE A 695 -23.12 17.73 -21.88
C PHE A 695 -24.62 17.47 -21.80
#